data_AF-A0AAW0PNS4-F1
#
_entry.id   AF-A0AAW0PNS4-F1
#
_cell.length_a   1.000
_cell.length_b   1.000
_cell.length_c   1.000
_cell.angle_alpha   90.00
_cell.angle_beta   90.00
_cell.angle_gamma   90.00
#
_symmetry.space_group_name_H-M   'P 1'
#
loop_
_entity.id
_entity.type
_entity.pdbx_description
1 polymer ?
#
loop_
_entity_poly.entity_id
_entity_poly.type
_entity_poly.pdbx_seq_one_letter_code
_entity_poly.pdbx_strand_id
1 'polypeptide(L)'
;MESASVMTADSDSRIFILEEQVKTLSDELMQCQADKEFVWSLWKRLQVANPDLTQAVSLVVEREKHKAEMKDRKVLEILQSKDLRIQELEQKVAVQQQEMSSLVQKALTTEESAVMKNQVTALQEQLLACSQELTEMKTECKRQREEDQRVVQALEEKKEGLTTRCAALQADLEERERQDSAHREQRDTTQARVKELEAELHRTWQELSTLQSHSSSLAAQLSAKDQELMTKEGQLAQLRQECGKVQALYRQSAEHAADQSHLIRQLEGLNLDTQRVMRNQEEAHNADATSYQMLYTELSQSYQALVSCEAQLRQSHQELSDQLAQKDQQLLQLQSQIQQLQHAPQLPPQTPLAPSPNRQTNLKATLSKSVLRRSHSSEQVSTHEFDPGTEERTLRHHSSRSVTRHKRSRSLSPASSVELRGGSRQDAEKIQALEELLQLKIEENEELRKAHDNRCERLRLIQSNYKAIKEELKKLEKASGTGRKTQRAEPWQLRQEDSDAVWNELAYQKNLTRKLSLEKAGLEEELDMLRVQAAMDRATVKEVHLRLASEHKELLHKVEKERQVKSSTPKKHSVSLERLEESFKKIELLEQKMVSLEEETERLREEKEHLQETNEDLAHNCFRLQASLDQCRAQDTARCEAAQTQALLQEERHRSEIMAVEGRLAASQKEATQLHHKLLKLRQELGILRAARDFYRHHAAGPTQAAGILATLAARSNSKQVDSEVRYTSTATQESAPIKPSAGTAAAPVL
;
A
#
# COMPACT_ATOMS: atom_id res chain seq x y z
N MET A 1 -105.64 -88.74 66.21
CA MET A 1 -106.60 -89.85 66.51
C MET A 1 -107.55 -90.10 65.34
N GLU A 2 -107.51 -89.28 64.29
CA GLU A 2 -108.52 -89.23 63.23
C GLU A 2 -108.66 -90.49 62.38
N SER A 3 -107.58 -91.27 62.19
CA SER A 3 -107.59 -92.46 61.31
C SER A 3 -108.66 -93.50 61.68
N ALA A 4 -109.02 -93.62 62.96
CA ALA A 4 -110.10 -94.51 63.40
C ALA A 4 -111.50 -93.97 63.05
N SER A 5 -111.69 -92.65 63.12
CA SER A 5 -112.98 -91.98 62.86
C SER A 5 -113.35 -91.96 61.37
N VAL A 6 -112.34 -91.95 60.49
CA VAL A 6 -112.55 -92.04 59.04
C VAL A 6 -112.99 -93.45 58.64
N MET A 7 -112.39 -94.50 59.24
CA MET A 7 -112.79 -95.88 58.95
C MET A 7 -114.21 -96.19 59.41
N THR A 8 -114.66 -95.68 60.57
CA THR A 8 -116.05 -95.86 61.01
C THR A 8 -117.04 -95.17 60.06
N ALA A 9 -116.76 -93.93 59.66
CA ALA A 9 -117.64 -93.19 58.74
C ALA A 9 -117.77 -93.86 57.36
N ASP A 10 -116.71 -94.49 56.84
CA ASP A 10 -116.73 -95.21 55.57
C ASP A 10 -117.34 -96.63 55.68
N SER A 11 -117.33 -97.25 56.87
CA SER A 11 -118.15 -98.44 57.12
C SER A 11 -119.63 -98.11 57.31
N ASP A 12 -119.96 -97.03 58.01
CA ASP A 12 -121.35 -96.62 58.28
C ASP A 12 -122.06 -96.19 56.99
N SER A 13 -121.38 -95.43 56.12
CA SER A 13 -121.89 -95.05 54.79
C SER A 13 -122.15 -96.28 53.91
N ARG A 14 -121.26 -97.28 53.98
CA ARG A 14 -121.36 -98.52 53.22
C ARG A 14 -122.44 -99.46 53.75
N ILE A 15 -122.67 -99.48 55.06
CA ILE A 15 -123.82 -100.16 55.69
C ILE A 15 -125.13 -99.50 55.21
N PHE A 16 -125.22 -98.17 55.25
CA PHE A 16 -126.40 -97.43 54.80
C PHE A 16 -126.77 -97.73 53.33
N ILE A 17 -125.78 -97.69 52.43
CA ILE A 17 -125.96 -98.02 51.00
C ILE A 17 -126.44 -99.47 50.82
N LEU A 18 -125.90 -100.42 51.60
CA LEU A 18 -126.32 -101.83 51.53
C LEU A 18 -127.73 -102.03 52.08
N GLU A 19 -128.13 -101.33 53.15
CA GLU A 19 -129.51 -101.35 53.63
C GLU A 19 -130.50 -100.78 52.61
N GLU A 20 -130.15 -99.69 51.95
CA GLU A 20 -130.99 -99.04 50.91
C GLU A 20 -131.15 -99.97 49.69
N GLN A 21 -130.09 -100.68 49.29
CA GLN A 21 -130.13 -101.70 48.24
C GLN A 21 -130.97 -102.92 48.64
N VAL A 22 -130.88 -103.40 49.89
CA VAL A 22 -131.72 -104.50 50.38
C VAL A 22 -133.20 -104.11 50.42
N LYS A 23 -133.51 -102.86 50.82
CA LYS A 23 -134.89 -102.31 50.78
C LYS A 23 -135.42 -102.25 49.35
N THR A 24 -134.68 -101.66 48.41
CA THR A 24 -135.12 -101.57 47.00
C THR A 24 -135.31 -102.93 46.33
N LEU A 25 -134.40 -103.89 46.54
CA LEU A 25 -134.56 -105.25 46.02
C LEU A 25 -135.75 -106.00 46.64
N SER A 26 -136.07 -105.74 47.92
CA SER A 26 -137.26 -106.29 48.57
C SER A 26 -138.56 -105.72 47.97
N ASP A 27 -138.61 -104.40 47.72
CA ASP A 27 -139.78 -103.76 47.10
C ASP A 27 -139.99 -104.20 45.65
N GLU A 28 -138.90 -104.37 44.88
CA GLU A 28 -138.97 -104.90 43.52
C GLU A 28 -139.44 -106.36 43.49
N LEU A 29 -138.97 -107.20 44.43
CA LEU A 29 -139.44 -108.58 44.58
C LEU A 29 -140.94 -108.63 44.93
N MET A 30 -141.40 -107.78 45.85
CA MET A 30 -142.83 -107.66 46.20
C MET A 30 -143.68 -107.21 45.01
N GLN A 31 -143.21 -106.23 44.23
CA GLN A 31 -143.89 -105.77 43.02
C GLN A 31 -143.94 -106.85 41.93
N CYS A 32 -142.86 -107.63 41.74
CA CYS A 32 -142.84 -108.77 40.82
C CYS A 32 -143.79 -109.89 41.26
N GLN A 33 -143.92 -110.17 42.57
CA GLN A 33 -144.91 -111.12 43.08
C GLN A 33 -146.35 -110.63 42.80
N ALA A 34 -146.63 -109.35 43.08
CA ALA A 34 -147.94 -108.77 42.79
C ALA A 34 -148.29 -108.78 41.28
N ASP A 35 -147.32 -108.54 40.40
CA ASP A 35 -147.52 -108.65 38.95
C ASP A 35 -147.70 -110.09 38.47
N LYS A 36 -147.00 -111.07 39.05
CA LYS A 36 -147.22 -112.50 38.79
C LYS A 36 -148.65 -112.92 39.14
N GLU A 37 -149.13 -112.59 40.35
CA GLU A 37 -150.49 -112.94 40.76
C GLU A 37 -151.56 -112.19 39.97
N PHE A 38 -151.29 -110.94 39.55
CA PHE A 38 -152.16 -110.20 38.64
C PHE A 38 -152.29 -110.91 37.28
N VAL A 39 -151.18 -111.27 36.64
CA VAL A 39 -151.19 -111.97 35.33
C VAL A 39 -151.86 -113.34 35.45
N TRP A 40 -151.63 -114.07 36.54
CA TRP A 40 -152.26 -115.37 36.81
C TRP A 40 -153.79 -115.25 36.99
N SER A 41 -154.23 -114.24 37.74
CA SER A 41 -155.65 -113.91 37.93
C SER A 41 -156.33 -113.49 36.61
N LEU A 42 -155.65 -112.69 35.79
CA LEU A 42 -156.11 -112.25 34.47
C LEU A 42 -156.25 -113.44 33.50
N TRP A 43 -155.21 -114.26 33.38
CA TRP A 43 -155.21 -115.47 32.53
C TRP A 43 -156.38 -116.40 32.90
N LYS A 44 -156.56 -116.67 34.19
CA LYS A 44 -157.64 -117.54 34.67
C LYS A 44 -159.04 -116.95 34.46
N ARG A 45 -159.18 -115.62 34.43
CA ARG A 45 -160.45 -114.93 34.12
C ARG A 45 -160.76 -114.93 32.61
N LEU A 46 -159.73 -114.87 31.76
CA LEU A 46 -159.85 -115.01 30.30
C LEU A 46 -160.13 -116.45 29.85
N GLN A 47 -159.87 -117.46 30.69
CA GLN A 47 -160.10 -118.88 30.39
C GLN A 47 -161.57 -119.33 30.56
N VAL A 48 -162.47 -118.44 30.97
CA VAL A 48 -163.92 -118.71 31.08
C VAL A 48 -164.56 -118.72 29.68
N ALA A 49 -165.54 -119.60 29.45
CA ALA A 49 -166.11 -119.86 28.12
C ALA A 49 -166.68 -118.63 27.36
N ASN A 50 -167.07 -117.58 28.08
CA ASN A 50 -167.37 -116.25 27.54
C ASN A 50 -166.72 -115.20 28.47
N PRO A 51 -165.50 -114.71 28.19
CA PRO A 51 -164.83 -113.76 29.07
C PRO A 51 -165.24 -112.31 28.74
N ASP A 52 -165.52 -111.50 29.76
CA ASP A 52 -165.67 -110.05 29.57
C ASP A 52 -164.29 -109.41 29.35
N LEU A 53 -163.94 -109.30 28.06
CA LEU A 53 -162.74 -108.62 27.58
C LEU A 53 -162.67 -107.15 28.05
N THR A 54 -163.82 -106.50 28.27
CA THR A 54 -163.89 -105.10 28.73
C THR A 54 -163.34 -104.96 30.14
N GLN A 55 -163.87 -105.73 31.10
CA GLN A 55 -163.34 -105.73 32.47
C GLN A 55 -161.88 -106.21 32.53
N ALA A 56 -161.51 -107.22 31.72
CA ALA A 56 -160.13 -107.71 31.66
C ALA A 56 -159.15 -106.63 31.18
N VAL A 57 -159.49 -105.88 30.12
CA VAL A 57 -158.68 -104.76 29.62
C VAL A 57 -158.65 -103.60 30.62
N SER A 58 -159.78 -103.23 31.23
CA SER A 58 -159.82 -102.18 32.26
C SER A 58 -158.88 -102.48 33.42
N LEU A 59 -158.85 -103.72 33.92
CA LEU A 59 -157.94 -104.14 34.99
C LEU A 59 -156.45 -104.07 34.58
N VAL A 60 -156.13 -104.36 33.31
CA VAL A 60 -154.77 -104.17 32.77
C VAL A 60 -154.41 -102.70 32.68
N VAL A 61 -155.31 -101.85 32.17
CA VAL A 61 -155.12 -100.41 32.09
C VAL A 61 -154.97 -99.78 33.48
N GLU A 62 -155.77 -100.21 34.46
CA GLU A 62 -155.62 -99.79 35.86
C GLU A 62 -154.30 -100.26 36.46
N ARG A 63 -153.87 -101.51 36.25
CA ARG A 63 -152.61 -102.02 36.80
C ARG A 63 -151.40 -101.31 36.18
N GLU A 64 -151.38 -101.09 34.88
CA GLU A 64 -150.31 -100.33 34.21
C GLU A 64 -150.33 -98.84 34.57
N LYS A 65 -151.52 -98.24 34.75
CA LYS A 65 -151.65 -96.87 35.30
C LYS A 65 -151.01 -96.76 36.69
N HIS A 66 -151.29 -97.70 37.60
CA HIS A 66 -150.64 -97.71 38.92
C HIS A 66 -149.11 -97.89 38.82
N LYS A 67 -148.61 -98.68 37.86
CA LYS A 67 -147.15 -98.78 37.61
C LYS A 67 -146.55 -97.48 37.07
N ALA A 68 -147.27 -96.74 36.22
CA ALA A 68 -146.85 -95.43 35.75
C ALA A 68 -146.79 -94.44 36.94
N GLU A 69 -147.88 -94.31 37.70
CA GLU A 69 -147.93 -93.41 38.87
C GLU A 69 -146.90 -93.74 39.96
N MET A 70 -146.48 -95.01 40.09
CA MET A 70 -145.40 -95.42 41.00
C MET A 70 -144.00 -95.08 40.45
N LYS A 71 -143.80 -95.13 39.12
CA LYS A 71 -142.56 -94.62 38.48
C LYS A 71 -142.49 -93.10 38.60
N ASP A 72 -143.58 -92.40 38.35
CA ASP A 72 -143.66 -90.94 38.42
C ASP A 72 -143.40 -90.44 39.86
N ARG A 73 -143.93 -91.13 40.89
CA ARG A 73 -143.57 -90.87 42.29
C ARG A 73 -142.07 -91.03 42.55
N LYS A 74 -141.45 -92.13 42.12
CA LYS A 74 -139.99 -92.34 42.28
C LYS A 74 -139.19 -91.25 41.54
N VAL A 75 -139.64 -90.80 40.36
CA VAL A 75 -139.00 -89.69 39.63
C VAL A 75 -139.10 -88.37 40.42
N LEU A 76 -140.26 -88.05 41.00
CA LEU A 76 -140.44 -86.84 41.82
C LEU A 76 -139.59 -86.86 43.09
N GLU A 77 -139.46 -88.02 43.75
CA GLU A 77 -138.61 -88.22 44.93
C GLU A 77 -137.11 -88.08 44.60
N ILE A 78 -136.69 -88.57 43.43
CA ILE A 78 -135.34 -88.36 42.86
C ILE A 78 -135.09 -86.89 42.48
N LEU A 79 -136.13 -86.14 42.08
CA LEU A 79 -136.00 -84.71 41.81
C LEU A 79 -135.87 -83.90 43.11
N GLN A 80 -136.76 -84.11 44.09
CA GLN A 80 -136.71 -83.40 45.38
C GLN A 80 -135.38 -83.62 46.12
N SER A 81 -134.84 -84.84 46.12
CA SER A 81 -133.53 -85.13 46.71
C SER A 81 -132.36 -84.48 45.94
N LYS A 82 -132.47 -84.30 44.62
CA LYS A 82 -131.50 -83.54 43.82
C LYS A 82 -131.60 -82.03 44.06
N ASP A 83 -132.80 -81.47 44.16
CA ASP A 83 -133.02 -80.04 44.39
C ASP A 83 -132.45 -79.61 45.76
N LEU A 84 -132.66 -80.42 46.80
CA LEU A 84 -132.02 -80.24 48.10
C LEU A 84 -130.48 -80.28 48.00
N ARG A 85 -129.93 -81.23 47.24
CA ARG A 85 -128.48 -81.35 47.05
C ARG A 85 -127.89 -80.21 46.20
N ILE A 86 -128.66 -79.60 45.30
CA ILE A 86 -128.27 -78.40 44.56
C ILE A 86 -128.14 -77.22 45.53
N GLN A 87 -129.14 -77.00 46.39
CA GLN A 87 -129.11 -75.92 47.40
C GLN A 87 -127.90 -76.04 48.35
N GLU A 88 -127.54 -77.26 48.79
CA GLU A 88 -126.33 -77.49 49.59
C GLU A 88 -125.03 -77.10 48.85
N LEU A 89 -124.97 -77.29 47.54
CA LEU A 89 -123.79 -76.98 46.73
C LEU A 89 -123.70 -75.48 46.42
N GLU A 90 -124.82 -74.85 46.09
CA GLU A 90 -124.92 -73.39 45.92
C GLU A 90 -124.49 -72.64 47.19
N GLN A 91 -124.94 -73.12 48.36
CA GLN A 91 -124.56 -72.53 49.65
C GLN A 91 -123.05 -72.68 49.94
N LYS A 92 -122.43 -73.80 49.57
CA LYS A 92 -120.96 -74.00 49.68
C LYS A 92 -120.17 -73.10 48.73
N VAL A 93 -120.63 -72.95 47.49
CA VAL A 93 -120.02 -72.03 46.51
C VAL A 93 -120.10 -70.58 46.99
N ALA A 94 -121.22 -70.15 47.58
CA ALA A 94 -121.37 -68.80 48.12
C ALA A 94 -120.35 -68.49 49.24
N VAL A 95 -120.13 -69.44 50.16
CA VAL A 95 -119.12 -69.31 51.23
C VAL A 95 -117.71 -69.19 50.64
N GLN A 96 -117.34 -70.10 49.73
CA GLN A 96 -116.01 -70.11 49.09
C GLN A 96 -115.75 -68.82 48.28
N GLN A 97 -116.77 -68.28 47.60
CA GLN A 97 -116.68 -67.03 46.86
C GLN A 97 -116.41 -65.83 47.78
N GLN A 98 -116.99 -65.83 48.99
CA GLN A 98 -116.76 -64.80 50.01
C GLN A 98 -115.36 -64.91 50.62
N GLU A 99 -114.89 -66.12 50.91
CA GLU A 99 -113.52 -66.38 51.40
C GLU A 99 -112.47 -65.91 50.40
N MET A 100 -112.59 -66.31 49.12
CA MET A 100 -111.72 -65.88 48.02
C MET A 100 -111.66 -64.35 47.88
N SER A 101 -112.82 -63.69 47.96
CA SER A 101 -112.91 -62.23 47.88
C SER A 101 -112.13 -61.54 49.03
N SER A 102 -112.19 -62.11 50.24
CA SER A 102 -111.45 -61.59 51.40
C SER A 102 -109.93 -61.74 51.29
N LEU A 103 -109.45 -62.80 50.63
CA LEU A 103 -108.02 -63.05 50.41
C LEU A 103 -107.44 -62.11 49.35
N VAL A 104 -108.17 -61.87 48.25
CA VAL A 104 -107.76 -60.92 47.20
C VAL A 104 -107.67 -59.49 47.74
N GLN A 105 -108.62 -59.06 48.59
CA GLN A 105 -108.54 -57.75 49.24
C GLN A 105 -107.31 -57.63 50.14
N LYS A 106 -107.01 -58.64 50.98
CA LYS A 106 -105.83 -58.64 51.86
C LYS A 106 -104.53 -58.49 51.07
N ALA A 107 -104.36 -59.24 49.98
CA ALA A 107 -103.17 -59.19 49.13
C ALA A 107 -102.91 -57.77 48.57
N LEU A 108 -103.97 -57.09 48.11
CA LEU A 108 -103.90 -55.73 47.55
C LEU A 108 -103.60 -54.65 48.61
N THR A 109 -103.84 -54.91 49.89
CA THR A 109 -103.60 -53.98 51.01
C THR A 109 -102.28 -54.20 51.74
N THR A 110 -101.43 -55.13 51.31
CA THR A 110 -100.11 -55.37 51.92
C THR A 110 -99.16 -54.19 51.68
N GLU A 111 -98.44 -53.76 52.72
CA GLU A 111 -97.42 -52.69 52.61
C GLU A 111 -96.29 -53.08 51.65
N GLU A 112 -95.94 -54.37 51.59
CA GLU A 112 -94.99 -54.95 50.63
C GLU A 112 -95.34 -54.59 49.18
N SER A 113 -96.64 -54.60 48.83
CA SER A 113 -97.11 -54.23 47.49
C SER A 113 -96.93 -52.75 47.16
N ALA A 114 -96.81 -51.88 48.17
CA ALA A 114 -96.50 -50.46 48.00
C ALA A 114 -94.98 -50.24 47.94
N VAL A 115 -94.22 -50.91 48.81
CA VAL A 115 -92.74 -50.87 48.80
C VAL A 115 -92.19 -51.34 47.46
N MET A 116 -92.68 -52.46 46.92
CA MET A 116 -92.24 -52.98 45.61
C MET A 116 -92.59 -52.02 44.45
N LYS A 117 -93.75 -51.34 44.49
CA LYS A 117 -94.10 -50.31 43.49
C LYS A 117 -93.13 -49.14 43.55
N ASN A 118 -92.84 -48.63 44.75
CA ASN A 118 -91.92 -47.51 44.97
C ASN A 118 -90.47 -47.87 44.56
N GLN A 119 -90.04 -49.13 44.74
CA GLN A 119 -88.75 -49.61 44.24
C GLN A 119 -88.73 -49.68 42.70
N VAL A 120 -89.81 -50.15 42.07
CA VAL A 120 -89.92 -50.19 40.60
C VAL A 120 -89.90 -48.78 40.00
N THR A 121 -90.60 -47.80 40.58
CA THR A 121 -90.55 -46.42 40.09
C THR A 121 -89.16 -45.79 40.32
N ALA A 122 -88.54 -45.99 41.47
CA ALA A 122 -87.18 -45.49 41.73
C ALA A 122 -86.13 -46.09 40.77
N LEU A 123 -86.25 -47.38 40.41
CA LEU A 123 -85.38 -48.01 39.41
C LEU A 123 -85.67 -47.51 37.99
N GLN A 124 -86.93 -47.18 37.66
CA GLN A 124 -87.29 -46.56 36.38
C GLN A 124 -86.73 -45.13 36.27
N GLU A 125 -86.82 -44.34 37.35
CA GLU A 125 -86.23 -42.99 37.44
C GLU A 125 -84.69 -43.05 37.31
N GLN A 126 -84.03 -43.97 38.01
CA GLN A 126 -82.58 -44.19 37.89
C GLN A 126 -82.16 -44.63 36.48
N LEU A 127 -82.93 -45.51 35.84
CA LEU A 127 -82.67 -45.94 34.46
C LEU A 127 -82.83 -44.78 33.47
N LEU A 128 -83.84 -43.92 33.66
CA LEU A 128 -84.05 -42.72 32.85
C LEU A 128 -82.91 -41.71 33.05
N ALA A 129 -82.50 -41.43 34.30
CA ALA A 129 -81.37 -40.55 34.59
C ALA A 129 -80.06 -41.06 33.96
N CYS A 130 -79.71 -42.35 34.17
CA CYS A 130 -78.54 -42.96 33.54
C CYS A 130 -78.60 -42.91 32.00
N SER A 131 -79.79 -43.02 31.41
CA SER A 131 -79.97 -42.91 29.95
C SER A 131 -79.75 -41.48 29.44
N GLN A 132 -80.15 -40.47 30.22
CA GLN A 132 -79.96 -39.05 29.91
C GLN A 132 -78.48 -38.68 30.01
N GLU A 133 -77.83 -39.00 31.14
CA GLU A 133 -76.38 -38.82 31.33
C GLU A 133 -75.56 -39.48 30.20
N LEU A 134 -75.94 -40.69 29.78
CA LEU A 134 -75.28 -41.39 28.66
C LEU A 134 -75.49 -40.66 27.32
N THR A 135 -76.65 -40.03 27.09
CA THR A 135 -76.85 -39.19 25.88
C THR A 135 -76.07 -37.89 25.92
N GLU A 136 -76.00 -37.21 27.07
CA GLU A 136 -75.24 -35.98 27.27
C GLU A 136 -73.75 -36.21 27.10
N MET A 137 -73.19 -37.23 27.76
CA MET A 137 -71.81 -37.66 27.58
C MET A 137 -71.51 -38.05 26.13
N LYS A 138 -72.49 -38.60 25.39
CA LYS A 138 -72.34 -38.94 23.97
C LYS A 138 -72.39 -37.72 23.05
N THR A 139 -73.13 -36.65 23.38
CA THR A 139 -73.06 -35.37 22.66
C THR A 139 -71.80 -34.59 22.99
N GLU A 140 -71.39 -34.57 24.26
CA GLU A 140 -70.17 -33.90 24.71
C GLU A 140 -68.92 -34.55 24.10
N CYS A 141 -68.87 -35.88 24.07
CA CYS A 141 -67.81 -36.63 23.40
C CYS A 141 -67.83 -36.47 21.86
N LYS A 142 -68.91 -35.97 21.24
CA LYS A 142 -68.90 -35.51 19.84
C LYS A 142 -68.33 -34.09 19.73
N ARG A 143 -68.85 -33.14 20.53
CA ARG A 143 -68.38 -31.75 20.59
C ARG A 143 -66.87 -31.68 20.75
N GLN A 144 -66.33 -32.46 21.69
CA GLN A 144 -64.88 -32.53 21.92
C GLN A 144 -64.11 -33.06 20.70
N ARG A 145 -64.57 -34.13 20.05
CA ARG A 145 -63.92 -34.64 18.82
C ARG A 145 -63.92 -33.63 17.68
N GLU A 146 -64.99 -32.85 17.53
CA GLU A 146 -65.03 -31.78 16.51
C GLU A 146 -64.07 -30.64 16.83
N GLU A 147 -63.88 -30.30 18.10
CA GLU A 147 -62.89 -29.32 18.53
C GLU A 147 -61.46 -29.85 18.38
N ASP A 148 -61.21 -31.10 18.75
CA ASP A 148 -59.92 -31.77 18.52
C ASP A 148 -59.57 -31.79 17.02
N GLN A 149 -60.55 -32.05 16.14
CA GLN A 149 -60.40 -31.97 14.68
C GLN A 149 -60.07 -30.55 14.19
N ARG A 150 -60.79 -29.52 14.68
CA ARG A 150 -60.49 -28.11 14.35
C ARG A 150 -59.10 -27.69 14.82
N VAL A 151 -58.66 -28.19 15.99
CA VAL A 151 -57.30 -27.94 16.52
C VAL A 151 -56.25 -28.65 15.67
N VAL A 152 -56.47 -29.89 15.23
CA VAL A 152 -55.56 -30.61 14.31
C VAL A 152 -55.42 -29.84 12.99
N GLN A 153 -56.53 -29.45 12.36
CA GLN A 153 -56.51 -28.65 11.12
C GLN A 153 -55.72 -27.33 11.31
N ALA A 154 -55.99 -26.58 12.38
CA ALA A 154 -55.28 -25.34 12.70
C ALA A 154 -53.82 -25.53 13.17
N LEU A 155 -53.35 -26.77 13.34
CA LEU A 155 -51.94 -27.14 13.53
C LEU A 155 -51.30 -27.61 12.22
N GLU A 156 -52.04 -28.29 11.36
CA GLU A 156 -51.63 -28.69 10.00
C GLU A 156 -51.39 -27.45 9.12
N GLU A 157 -52.32 -26.49 9.08
CA GLU A 157 -52.15 -25.19 8.41
C GLU A 157 -50.88 -24.45 8.88
N LYS A 158 -50.60 -24.47 10.19
CA LYS A 158 -49.40 -23.84 10.76
C LYS A 158 -48.13 -24.59 10.42
N LYS A 159 -48.18 -25.92 10.34
CA LYS A 159 -47.06 -26.77 9.89
C LYS A 159 -46.76 -26.52 8.40
N GLU A 160 -47.77 -26.37 7.57
CA GLU A 160 -47.62 -26.00 6.15
C GLU A 160 -47.06 -24.58 5.99
N GLY A 161 -47.57 -23.61 6.76
CA GLY A 161 -47.01 -22.25 6.81
C GLY A 161 -45.56 -22.18 7.33
N LEU A 162 -45.17 -23.08 8.24
CA LEU A 162 -43.78 -23.21 8.69
C LEU A 162 -42.89 -23.89 7.64
N THR A 163 -43.34 -24.97 7.01
CA THR A 163 -42.53 -25.69 5.99
C THR A 163 -42.32 -24.84 4.74
N THR A 164 -43.33 -24.10 4.28
CA THR A 164 -43.17 -23.12 3.19
C THR A 164 -42.19 -21.99 3.56
N ARG A 165 -42.24 -21.48 4.81
CA ARG A 165 -41.26 -20.50 5.30
C ARG A 165 -39.84 -21.08 5.41
N CYS A 166 -39.68 -22.34 5.81
CA CYS A 166 -38.39 -23.01 5.83
C CYS A 166 -37.83 -23.18 4.41
N ALA A 167 -38.65 -23.58 3.44
CA ALA A 167 -38.25 -23.69 2.04
C ALA A 167 -37.83 -22.33 1.43
N ALA A 168 -38.56 -21.25 1.76
CA ALA A 168 -38.18 -19.89 1.35
C ALA A 168 -36.84 -19.46 1.95
N LEU A 169 -36.63 -19.67 3.26
CA LEU A 169 -35.35 -19.35 3.92
C LEU A 169 -34.19 -20.20 3.39
N GLN A 170 -34.44 -21.45 2.99
CA GLN A 170 -33.43 -22.29 2.35
C GLN A 170 -33.07 -21.76 0.95
N ALA A 171 -34.05 -21.35 0.14
CA ALA A 171 -33.78 -20.73 -1.15
C ALA A 171 -33.03 -19.40 -1.03
N ASP A 172 -33.36 -18.57 -0.03
CA ASP A 172 -32.62 -17.36 0.30
C ASP A 172 -31.16 -17.66 0.69
N LEU A 173 -30.91 -18.72 1.48
CA LEU A 173 -29.56 -19.16 1.84
C LEU A 173 -28.76 -19.64 0.64
N GLU A 174 -29.31 -20.52 -0.20
CA GLU A 174 -28.64 -20.99 -1.42
C GLU A 174 -28.32 -19.83 -2.37
N GLU A 175 -29.20 -18.82 -2.47
CA GLU A 175 -28.96 -17.63 -3.28
C GLU A 175 -27.86 -16.74 -2.68
N ARG A 176 -27.76 -16.65 -1.34
CA ARG A 176 -26.60 -16.01 -0.69
C ARG A 176 -25.31 -16.77 -0.94
N GLU A 177 -25.32 -18.10 -0.88
CA GLU A 177 -24.14 -18.93 -1.19
C GLU A 177 -23.67 -18.75 -2.64
N ARG A 178 -24.61 -18.65 -3.60
CA ARG A 178 -24.32 -18.32 -5.00
C ARG A 178 -23.70 -16.93 -5.15
N GLN A 179 -24.28 -15.90 -4.53
CA GLN A 179 -23.73 -14.54 -4.53
C GLN A 179 -22.32 -14.49 -3.92
N ASP A 180 -22.12 -15.19 -2.80
CA ASP A 180 -20.82 -15.32 -2.14
C ASP A 180 -19.79 -16.06 -3.02
N SER A 181 -20.19 -17.11 -3.76
CA SER A 181 -19.30 -17.80 -4.71
C SER A 181 -18.88 -16.91 -5.87
N ALA A 182 -19.82 -16.19 -6.49
CA ALA A 182 -19.53 -15.21 -7.54
C ALA A 182 -18.64 -14.06 -7.03
N HIS A 183 -18.83 -13.61 -5.79
CA HIS A 183 -17.95 -12.62 -5.16
C HIS A 183 -16.56 -13.17 -4.80
N ARG A 184 -16.40 -14.46 -4.51
CA ARG A 184 -15.08 -15.11 -4.39
C ARG A 184 -14.38 -15.14 -5.74
N GLU A 185 -15.03 -15.66 -6.78
CA GLU A 185 -14.49 -15.67 -8.16
C GLU A 185 -14.11 -14.26 -8.66
N GLN A 186 -14.92 -13.25 -8.36
CA GLN A 186 -14.61 -11.85 -8.69
C GLN A 186 -13.38 -11.31 -7.91
N ARG A 187 -13.20 -11.72 -6.65
CA ARG A 187 -12.01 -11.38 -5.85
C ARG A 187 -10.77 -12.11 -6.37
N ASP A 188 -10.89 -13.38 -6.73
CA ASP A 188 -9.76 -14.19 -7.20
C ASP A 188 -9.28 -13.72 -8.57
N THR A 189 -10.20 -13.41 -9.49
CA THR A 189 -9.88 -12.82 -10.81
C THR A 189 -9.29 -11.42 -10.70
N THR A 190 -9.79 -10.56 -9.81
CA THR A 190 -9.18 -9.24 -9.58
C THR A 190 -7.83 -9.34 -8.87
N GLN A 191 -7.64 -10.28 -7.93
CA GLN A 191 -6.35 -10.54 -7.29
C GLN A 191 -5.33 -11.11 -8.28
N ALA A 192 -5.73 -11.98 -9.20
CA ALA A 192 -4.87 -12.48 -10.28
C ALA A 192 -4.37 -11.32 -11.16
N ARG A 193 -5.26 -10.40 -11.55
CA ARG A 193 -4.91 -9.19 -12.30
C ARG A 193 -4.00 -8.23 -11.51
N VAL A 194 -4.17 -8.12 -10.18
CA VAL A 194 -3.24 -7.35 -9.34
C VAL A 194 -1.85 -7.96 -9.37
N LYS A 195 -1.72 -9.29 -9.19
CA LYS A 195 -0.44 -10.01 -9.26
C LYS A 195 0.24 -9.90 -10.64
N GLU A 196 -0.54 -9.86 -11.71
CA GLU A 196 -0.05 -9.60 -13.08
C GLU A 196 0.54 -8.19 -13.22
N LEU A 197 -0.19 -7.17 -12.76
CA LEU A 197 0.28 -5.77 -12.76
C LEU A 197 1.48 -5.54 -11.82
N GLU A 198 1.54 -6.24 -10.68
CA GLU A 198 2.70 -6.25 -9.79
C GLU A 198 3.95 -6.84 -10.48
N ALA A 199 3.77 -7.92 -11.25
CA ALA A 199 4.84 -8.51 -12.04
C ALA A 199 5.29 -7.60 -13.20
N GLU A 200 4.37 -6.93 -13.89
CA GLU A 200 4.69 -5.92 -14.93
C GLU A 200 5.42 -4.71 -14.34
N LEU A 201 4.98 -4.21 -13.18
CA LEU A 201 5.66 -3.16 -12.45
C LEU A 201 7.08 -3.60 -12.06
N HIS A 202 7.26 -4.84 -11.62
CA HIS A 202 8.60 -5.35 -11.28
C HIS A 202 9.51 -5.47 -12.53
N ARG A 203 8.99 -5.95 -13.67
CA ARG A 203 9.73 -5.99 -14.95
C ARG A 203 10.16 -4.59 -15.39
N THR A 204 9.24 -3.63 -15.40
CA THR A 204 9.55 -2.24 -15.80
C THR A 204 10.53 -1.54 -14.84
N TRP A 205 10.51 -1.85 -13.54
CA TRP A 205 11.55 -1.40 -12.61
C TRP A 205 12.92 -2.03 -12.89
N GLN A 206 12.99 -3.31 -13.28
CA GLN A 206 14.24 -3.94 -13.73
C GLN A 206 14.75 -3.28 -15.02
N GLU A 207 13.87 -3.07 -16.01
CA GLU A 207 14.20 -2.38 -17.26
C GLU A 207 14.73 -0.96 -17.01
N LEU A 208 14.05 -0.16 -16.20
CA LEU A 208 14.52 1.18 -15.78
C LEU A 208 15.88 1.11 -15.09
N SER A 209 16.12 0.12 -14.24
CA SER A 209 17.42 -0.09 -13.59
C SER A 209 18.52 -0.43 -14.61
N THR A 210 18.23 -1.25 -15.62
CA THR A 210 19.18 -1.50 -16.72
C THR A 210 19.42 -0.23 -17.54
N LEU A 211 18.38 0.54 -17.88
CA LEU A 211 18.52 1.79 -18.63
C LEU A 211 19.32 2.84 -17.85
N GLN A 212 19.18 2.90 -16.53
CA GLN A 212 20.00 3.74 -15.66
C GLN A 212 21.48 3.31 -15.66
N SER A 213 21.76 2.00 -15.68
CA SER A 213 23.13 1.49 -15.81
C SER A 213 23.76 1.78 -17.19
N HIS A 214 22.97 1.72 -18.26
CA HIS A 214 23.42 2.13 -19.60
C HIS A 214 23.64 3.65 -19.68
N SER A 215 22.74 4.46 -19.12
CA SER A 215 22.85 5.92 -19.06
C SER A 215 24.09 6.38 -18.29
N SER A 216 24.36 5.79 -17.13
CA SER A 216 25.59 6.08 -16.36
C SER A 216 26.87 5.58 -17.06
N SER A 217 26.83 4.45 -17.78
CA SER A 217 27.94 4.02 -18.64
C SER A 217 28.20 5.01 -19.78
N LEU A 218 27.15 5.50 -20.45
CA LEU A 218 27.26 6.51 -21.50
C LEU A 218 27.77 7.86 -20.97
N ALA A 219 27.31 8.28 -19.78
CA ALA A 219 27.82 9.49 -19.12
C ALA A 219 29.31 9.37 -18.75
N ALA A 220 29.76 8.20 -18.28
CA ALA A 220 31.17 7.92 -18.03
C ALA A 220 32.01 7.92 -19.32
N GLN A 221 31.48 7.36 -20.42
CA GLN A 221 32.12 7.39 -21.74
C GLN A 221 32.23 8.82 -22.30
N LEU A 222 31.19 9.65 -22.14
CA LEU A 222 31.23 11.07 -22.52
C LEU A 222 32.27 11.83 -21.69
N SER A 223 32.26 11.69 -20.36
CA SER A 223 33.25 12.34 -19.49
C SER A 223 34.69 11.92 -19.81
N ALA A 224 34.92 10.66 -20.16
CA ALA A 224 36.23 10.20 -20.63
C ALA A 224 36.62 10.84 -21.98
N LYS A 225 35.67 11.07 -22.89
CA LYS A 225 35.91 11.79 -24.15
C LYS A 225 36.13 13.28 -23.97
N ASP A 226 35.45 13.93 -23.03
CA ASP A 226 35.71 15.32 -22.66
C ASP A 226 37.14 15.47 -22.10
N GLN A 227 37.58 14.54 -21.23
CA GLN A 227 38.97 14.51 -20.73
C GLN A 227 39.99 14.27 -21.86
N GLU A 228 39.72 13.35 -22.80
CA GLU A 228 40.54 13.18 -24.01
C GLU A 228 40.60 14.45 -24.87
N LEU A 229 39.50 15.20 -25.00
CA LEU A 229 39.47 16.46 -25.75
C LEU A 229 40.30 17.53 -25.02
N MET A 230 40.12 17.72 -23.72
CA MET A 230 40.90 18.69 -22.93
C MET A 230 42.42 18.42 -23.00
N THR A 231 42.84 17.15 -22.98
CA THR A 231 44.27 16.81 -23.15
C THR A 231 44.79 17.11 -24.55
N LYS A 232 44.00 16.83 -25.61
CA LYS A 232 44.35 17.16 -27.01
C LYS A 232 44.36 18.68 -27.25
N GLU A 233 43.45 19.44 -26.63
CA GLU A 233 43.45 20.90 -26.70
C GLU A 233 44.69 21.50 -26.01
N GLY A 234 45.09 20.96 -24.85
CA GLY A 234 46.35 21.32 -24.19
C GLY A 234 47.58 21.07 -25.08
N GLN A 235 47.66 19.91 -25.73
CA GLN A 235 48.71 19.58 -26.69
C GLN A 235 48.70 20.54 -27.90
N LEU A 236 47.54 20.86 -28.46
CA LEU A 236 47.41 21.83 -29.55
C LEU A 236 47.80 23.25 -29.13
N ALA A 237 47.52 23.66 -27.88
CA ALA A 237 47.94 24.94 -27.33
C ALA A 237 49.47 25.00 -27.17
N GLN A 238 50.10 23.92 -26.69
CA GLN A 238 51.57 23.81 -26.62
C GLN A 238 52.20 23.89 -28.01
N LEU A 239 51.73 23.09 -28.97
CA LEU A 239 52.25 23.09 -30.35
C LEU A 239 52.10 24.47 -31.02
N ARG A 240 50.98 25.18 -30.78
CA ARG A 240 50.81 26.57 -31.24
C ARG A 240 51.85 27.51 -30.63
N GLN A 241 52.16 27.36 -29.33
CA GLN A 241 53.20 28.16 -28.67
C GLN A 241 54.60 27.85 -29.23
N GLU A 242 54.90 26.57 -29.50
CA GLU A 242 56.18 26.13 -30.06
C GLU A 242 56.38 26.61 -31.50
N CYS A 243 55.36 26.46 -32.36
CA CYS A 243 55.35 27.07 -33.70
C CYS A 243 55.53 28.59 -33.64
N GLY A 244 54.94 29.28 -32.65
CA GLY A 244 55.16 30.70 -32.40
C GLY A 244 56.61 31.05 -32.06
N LYS A 245 57.25 30.27 -31.17
CA LYS A 245 58.69 30.42 -30.84
C LYS A 245 59.57 30.20 -32.07
N VAL A 246 59.35 29.14 -32.83
CA VAL A 246 60.10 28.83 -34.07
C VAL A 246 59.93 29.95 -35.11
N GLN A 247 58.72 30.47 -35.29
CA GLN A 247 58.47 31.59 -36.21
C GLN A 247 59.16 32.90 -35.75
N ALA A 248 59.29 33.12 -34.44
CA ALA A 248 60.04 34.26 -33.91
C ALA A 248 61.56 34.11 -34.14
N LEU A 249 62.12 32.93 -33.87
CA LEU A 249 63.53 32.61 -34.15
C LEU A 249 63.86 32.71 -35.64
N TYR A 250 62.94 32.28 -36.52
CA TYR A 250 63.09 32.43 -37.97
C TYR A 250 63.15 33.91 -38.41
N ARG A 251 62.29 34.78 -37.84
CA ARG A 251 62.35 36.23 -38.10
C ARG A 251 63.69 36.82 -37.66
N GLN A 252 64.16 36.51 -36.46
CA GLN A 252 65.47 36.96 -35.95
C GLN A 252 66.62 36.48 -36.85
N SER A 253 66.57 35.23 -37.33
CA SER A 253 67.57 34.71 -38.27
C SER A 253 67.52 35.42 -39.63
N ALA A 254 66.35 35.84 -40.11
CA ALA A 254 66.20 36.60 -41.35
C ALA A 254 66.68 38.06 -41.19
N GLU A 255 66.43 38.69 -40.04
CA GLU A 255 66.97 40.00 -39.66
C GLU A 255 68.50 39.95 -39.63
N HIS A 256 69.10 38.97 -38.96
CA HIS A 256 70.55 38.78 -38.94
C HIS A 256 71.16 38.48 -40.32
N ALA A 257 70.45 37.76 -41.19
CA ALA A 257 70.88 37.55 -42.57
C ALA A 257 70.83 38.85 -43.40
N ALA A 258 69.86 39.73 -43.14
CA ALA A 258 69.79 41.06 -43.76
C ALA A 258 70.91 41.98 -43.26
N ASP A 259 71.23 41.97 -41.96
CA ASP A 259 72.36 42.69 -41.36
C ASP A 259 73.70 42.24 -41.98
N GLN A 260 73.94 40.92 -42.06
CA GLN A 260 75.11 40.35 -42.72
C GLN A 260 75.18 40.77 -44.19
N SER A 261 74.06 40.72 -44.91
CA SER A 261 73.98 41.15 -46.30
C SER A 261 74.23 42.65 -46.46
N HIS A 262 73.94 43.48 -45.46
CA HIS A 262 74.29 44.91 -45.46
C HIS A 262 75.79 45.12 -45.22
N LEU A 263 76.37 44.44 -44.23
CA LEU A 263 77.80 44.49 -43.94
C LEU A 263 78.65 44.04 -45.14
N ILE A 264 78.25 42.97 -45.83
CA ILE A 264 78.90 42.50 -47.06
C ILE A 264 78.92 43.61 -48.11
N ARG A 265 77.78 44.25 -48.41
CA ARG A 265 77.70 45.37 -49.37
C ARG A 265 78.55 46.59 -48.97
N GLN A 266 78.70 46.86 -47.67
CA GLN A 266 79.62 47.90 -47.19
C GLN A 266 81.09 47.54 -47.42
N LEU A 267 81.48 46.28 -47.17
CA LEU A 267 82.84 45.79 -47.42
C LEU A 267 83.16 45.71 -48.92
N GLU A 268 82.20 45.33 -49.75
CA GLU A 268 82.28 45.36 -51.23
C GLU A 268 82.50 46.80 -51.73
N GLY A 269 81.73 47.76 -51.23
CA GLY A 269 81.90 49.19 -51.55
C GLY A 269 83.28 49.73 -51.18
N LEU A 270 83.74 49.46 -49.95
CA LEU A 270 85.07 49.86 -49.48
C LEU A 270 86.20 49.19 -50.30
N ASN A 271 86.03 47.94 -50.74
CA ASN A 271 86.96 47.25 -51.61
C ASN A 271 87.00 47.90 -53.01
N LEU A 272 85.84 48.22 -53.60
CA LEU A 272 85.75 48.91 -54.88
C LEU A 272 86.37 50.32 -54.84
N ASP A 273 86.16 51.07 -53.77
CA ASP A 273 86.78 52.39 -53.58
C ASP A 273 88.30 52.27 -53.35
N THR A 274 88.76 51.27 -52.59
CA THR A 274 90.19 50.97 -52.42
C THR A 274 90.85 50.64 -53.76
N GLN A 275 90.22 49.78 -54.57
CA GLN A 275 90.69 49.48 -55.93
C GLN A 275 90.68 50.71 -56.85
N ARG A 276 89.70 51.62 -56.70
CA ARG A 276 89.70 52.89 -57.45
C ARG A 276 90.88 53.77 -57.04
N VAL A 277 91.16 53.89 -55.74
CA VAL A 277 92.33 54.64 -55.25
C VAL A 277 93.64 54.03 -55.75
N MET A 278 93.77 52.71 -55.75
CA MET A 278 94.95 52.02 -56.32
C MET A 278 95.12 52.30 -57.81
N ARG A 279 94.06 52.16 -58.62
CA ARG A 279 94.12 52.50 -60.06
C ARG A 279 94.45 53.96 -60.30
N ASN A 280 93.87 54.89 -59.54
CA ASN A 280 94.19 56.31 -59.64
C ASN A 280 95.67 56.60 -59.28
N GLN A 281 96.27 55.82 -58.36
CA GLN A 281 97.71 55.91 -58.04
C GLN A 281 98.57 55.30 -59.14
N GLU A 282 98.18 54.15 -59.71
CA GLU A 282 98.82 53.53 -60.87
C GLU A 282 98.79 54.49 -62.08
N GLU A 283 97.65 55.10 -62.37
CA GLU A 283 97.46 56.11 -63.42
C GLU A 283 98.34 57.35 -63.17
N ALA A 284 98.40 57.86 -61.93
CA ALA A 284 99.27 58.99 -61.58
C ALA A 284 100.76 58.64 -61.73
N HIS A 285 101.20 57.46 -61.26
CA HIS A 285 102.59 57.01 -61.42
C HIS A 285 102.95 56.76 -62.89
N ASN A 286 102.02 56.28 -63.72
CA ASN A 286 102.22 56.18 -65.17
C ASN A 286 102.30 57.56 -65.85
N ALA A 287 101.49 58.53 -65.41
CA ALA A 287 101.58 59.92 -65.88
C ALA A 287 102.93 60.56 -65.49
N ASP A 288 103.38 60.40 -64.25
CA ASP A 288 104.72 60.83 -63.81
C ASP A 288 105.82 60.14 -64.62
N ALA A 289 105.75 58.82 -64.83
CA ALA A 289 106.73 58.07 -65.60
C ALA A 289 106.82 58.54 -67.06
N THR A 290 105.69 58.78 -67.72
CA THR A 290 105.67 59.35 -69.08
C THR A 290 106.17 60.79 -69.11
N SER A 291 105.89 61.60 -68.08
CA SER A 291 106.43 62.95 -67.92
C SER A 291 107.96 62.95 -67.77
N TYR A 292 108.53 62.09 -66.92
CA TYR A 292 109.98 61.91 -66.80
C TYR A 292 110.61 61.38 -68.09
N GLN A 293 109.93 60.47 -68.82
CA GLN A 293 110.40 59.98 -70.12
C GLN A 293 110.42 61.10 -71.17
N MET A 294 109.36 61.93 -71.24
CA MET A 294 109.31 63.10 -72.12
C MET A 294 110.45 64.08 -71.79
N LEU A 295 110.61 64.45 -70.51
CA LEU A 295 111.69 65.33 -70.06
C LEU A 295 113.08 64.78 -70.39
N TYR A 296 113.30 63.46 -70.27
CA TYR A 296 114.53 62.81 -70.68
C TYR A 296 114.74 62.91 -72.20
N THR A 297 113.69 62.75 -73.01
CA THR A 297 113.80 62.94 -74.47
C THR A 297 114.09 64.40 -74.84
N GLU A 298 113.44 65.38 -74.23
CA GLU A 298 113.72 66.82 -74.43
C GLU A 298 115.16 67.18 -74.02
N LEU A 299 115.66 66.64 -72.91
CA LEU A 299 117.04 66.81 -72.47
C LEU A 299 118.02 66.15 -73.45
N SER A 300 117.71 64.98 -74.00
CA SER A 300 118.53 64.32 -75.01
C SER A 300 118.56 65.07 -76.35
N GLN A 301 117.43 65.65 -76.76
CA GLN A 301 117.32 66.45 -77.98
C GLN A 301 118.05 67.79 -77.85
N SER A 302 117.91 68.49 -76.72
CA SER A 302 118.65 69.72 -76.43
C SER A 302 120.15 69.48 -76.28
N TYR A 303 120.56 68.33 -75.72
CA TYR A 303 121.96 67.90 -75.73
C TYR A 303 122.48 67.62 -77.15
N GLN A 304 121.74 66.88 -77.99
CA GLN A 304 122.11 66.68 -79.40
C GLN A 304 122.18 68.00 -80.18
N ALA A 305 121.23 68.91 -79.97
CA ALA A 305 121.24 70.24 -80.56
C ALA A 305 122.50 71.01 -80.13
N LEU A 306 122.82 71.02 -78.83
CA LEU A 306 124.03 71.66 -78.29
C LEU A 306 125.31 71.08 -78.91
N VAL A 307 125.43 69.75 -79.01
CA VAL A 307 126.57 69.07 -79.66
C VAL A 307 126.65 69.43 -81.16
N SER A 308 125.52 69.56 -81.85
CA SER A 308 125.49 69.98 -83.26
C SER A 308 125.91 71.45 -83.44
N CYS A 309 125.49 72.34 -82.55
CA CYS A 309 125.94 73.74 -82.53
C CYS A 309 127.42 73.85 -82.17
N GLU A 310 127.91 73.01 -81.24
CA GLU A 310 129.33 72.95 -80.89
C GLU A 310 130.18 72.44 -82.07
N ALA A 311 129.67 71.47 -82.84
CA ALA A 311 130.31 71.02 -84.08
C ALA A 311 130.32 72.10 -85.17
N GLN A 312 129.23 72.86 -85.35
CA GLN A 312 129.18 74.02 -86.24
C GLN A 312 130.12 75.15 -85.80
N LEU A 313 130.26 75.38 -84.49
CA LEU A 313 131.23 76.31 -83.92
C LEU A 313 132.68 75.84 -84.13
N ARG A 314 132.96 74.54 -84.02
CA ARG A 314 134.28 73.98 -84.38
C ARG A 314 134.57 74.11 -85.88
N GLN A 315 133.58 73.85 -86.74
CA GLN A 315 133.73 74.01 -88.19
C GLN A 315 134.00 75.48 -88.56
N SER A 316 133.18 76.41 -88.10
CA SER A 316 133.38 77.84 -88.37
C SER A 316 134.66 78.40 -87.72
N HIS A 317 135.09 77.88 -86.57
CA HIS A 317 136.42 78.17 -86.02
C HIS A 317 137.54 77.64 -86.94
N GLN A 318 137.40 76.44 -87.52
CA GLN A 318 138.37 75.91 -88.49
C GLN A 318 138.39 76.78 -89.76
N GLU A 319 137.23 77.10 -90.34
CA GLU A 319 137.11 77.97 -91.51
C GLU A 319 137.69 79.37 -91.27
N LEU A 320 137.51 79.93 -90.06
CA LEU A 320 138.14 81.18 -89.64
C LEU A 320 139.64 81.03 -89.40
N SER A 321 140.11 79.88 -88.92
CA SER A 321 141.54 79.58 -88.73
C SER A 321 142.26 79.40 -90.08
N ASP A 322 141.60 78.78 -91.06
CA ASP A 322 142.09 78.62 -92.43
C ASP A 322 142.12 79.98 -93.15
N GLN A 323 141.09 80.82 -92.95
CA GLN A 323 141.09 82.22 -93.39
C GLN A 323 142.20 83.03 -92.71
N LEU A 324 142.44 82.84 -91.41
CA LEU A 324 143.52 83.50 -90.68
C LEU A 324 144.88 83.06 -91.23
N ALA A 325 145.12 81.75 -91.41
CA ALA A 325 146.35 81.22 -92.00
C ALA A 325 146.57 81.72 -93.44
N GLN A 326 145.50 81.85 -94.24
CA GLN A 326 145.57 82.47 -95.57
C GLN A 326 145.87 83.97 -95.50
N LYS A 327 145.37 84.68 -94.48
CA LYS A 327 145.70 86.09 -94.19
C LYS A 327 147.12 86.26 -93.68
N ASP A 328 147.63 85.34 -92.86
CA ASP A 328 149.01 85.32 -92.38
C ASP A 328 149.98 84.99 -93.52
N GLN A 329 149.58 84.13 -94.46
CA GLN A 329 150.34 83.88 -95.69
C GLN A 329 150.37 85.12 -96.59
N GLN A 330 149.27 85.89 -96.68
CA GLN A 330 149.25 87.21 -97.33
C GLN A 330 150.10 88.24 -96.56
N LEU A 331 150.10 88.22 -95.22
CA LEU A 331 150.93 89.10 -94.39
C LEU A 331 152.42 88.75 -94.51
N LEU A 332 152.80 87.49 -94.65
CA LEU A 332 154.18 87.07 -94.93
C LEU A 332 154.63 87.50 -96.33
N GLN A 333 153.75 87.41 -97.33
CA GLN A 333 154.02 87.95 -98.67
C GLN A 333 154.20 89.49 -98.63
N LEU A 334 153.31 90.20 -97.96
CA LEU A 334 153.41 91.66 -97.80
C LEU A 334 154.61 92.08 -96.92
N GLN A 335 154.94 91.32 -95.87
CA GLN A 335 156.17 91.52 -95.08
C GLN A 335 157.41 91.32 -95.95
N SER A 336 157.45 90.33 -96.85
CA SER A 336 158.59 90.15 -97.76
C SER A 336 158.79 91.33 -98.72
N GLN A 337 157.72 92.06 -99.07
CA GLN A 337 157.78 93.30 -99.84
C GLN A 337 158.16 94.51 -98.98
N ILE A 338 157.58 94.63 -97.76
CA ILE A 338 157.83 95.74 -96.83
C ILE A 338 159.25 95.68 -96.22
N GLN A 339 159.83 94.50 -96.04
CA GLN A 339 161.15 94.32 -95.46
C GLN A 339 162.30 94.81 -96.36
N GLN A 340 162.01 95.24 -97.60
CA GLN A 340 162.95 95.98 -98.45
C GLN A 340 162.89 97.51 -98.26
N LEU A 341 161.90 98.08 -97.53
CA LEU A 341 161.72 99.54 -97.40
C LEU A 341 161.30 100.02 -95.98
N GLN A 342 162.32 100.25 -95.13
CA GLN A 342 162.35 101.21 -93.99
C GLN A 342 161.54 100.86 -92.71
N HIS A 343 161.47 101.79 -91.73
CA HIS A 343 161.49 101.47 -90.27
C HIS A 343 160.28 101.93 -89.41
N ALA A 344 159.79 101.01 -88.55
CA ALA A 344 159.46 101.18 -87.10
C ALA A 344 158.26 102.11 -86.63
N PRO A 345 157.77 102.09 -85.34
CA PRO A 345 156.48 101.40 -85.03
C PRO A 345 155.54 101.96 -83.87
N GLN A 346 154.42 101.23 -83.56
CA GLN A 346 153.69 101.02 -82.24
C GLN A 346 152.39 101.79 -81.72
N LEU A 347 151.34 101.00 -81.28
CA LEU A 347 150.50 101.00 -80.01
C LEU A 347 149.14 101.86 -79.82
N PRO A 348 148.28 101.78 -78.71
CA PRO A 348 147.08 100.86 -78.49
C PRO A 348 145.60 101.38 -78.06
N PRO A 349 144.89 101.17 -76.87
CA PRO A 349 143.39 100.85 -76.76
C PRO A 349 142.48 101.51 -75.61
N GLN A 350 141.22 101.05 -75.29
CA GLN A 350 140.53 100.83 -73.91
C GLN A 350 138.94 101.04 -73.63
N THR A 351 138.22 100.05 -72.97
CA THR A 351 137.19 100.03 -71.79
C THR A 351 135.56 100.16 -71.84
N PRO A 352 134.66 100.25 -70.76
CA PRO A 352 133.67 99.18 -70.18
C PRO A 352 132.18 99.51 -69.53
N LEU A 353 131.30 98.52 -69.01
CA LEU A 353 130.11 98.50 -67.95
C LEU A 353 128.85 97.48 -68.18
N ALA A 354 127.70 97.12 -67.44
CA ALA A 354 127.02 97.07 -66.04
C ALA A 354 125.56 96.28 -65.87
N PRO A 355 124.91 95.93 -64.64
CA PRO A 355 123.67 95.02 -64.40
C PRO A 355 122.52 95.26 -63.25
N SER A 356 121.37 94.46 -63.04
CA SER A 356 120.30 94.49 -61.87
C SER A 356 119.08 93.41 -61.66
N PRO A 357 118.32 93.23 -60.48
CA PRO A 357 117.21 92.17 -60.13
C PRO A 357 115.95 92.41 -59.10
N ASN A 358 114.88 91.52 -58.87
CA ASN A 358 113.85 91.25 -57.68
C ASN A 358 112.37 90.62 -58.02
N ARG A 359 111.25 90.22 -57.25
CA ARG A 359 110.79 89.65 -55.86
C ARG A 359 109.20 89.46 -55.48
N GLN A 360 108.69 88.36 -54.78
CA GLN A 360 107.42 88.09 -53.85
C GLN A 360 105.88 87.93 -54.32
N THR A 361 104.72 87.43 -53.70
CA THR A 361 104.03 86.90 -52.38
C THR A 361 102.90 85.74 -52.58
N ASN A 362 101.75 85.30 -51.90
CA ASN A 362 100.74 85.62 -50.76
C ASN A 362 99.68 84.44 -50.30
N LEU A 363 98.64 84.58 -49.37
CA LEU A 363 97.59 83.53 -48.87
C LEU A 363 96.33 84.05 -47.98
N LYS A 364 95.12 83.40 -47.80
CA LYS A 364 94.08 83.55 -46.65
C LYS A 364 92.72 82.72 -46.65
N ALA A 365 91.92 82.62 -45.52
CA ALA A 365 90.55 81.96 -45.38
C ALA A 365 89.68 82.16 -44.03
N THR A 366 88.44 81.56 -43.88
CA THR A 366 87.54 81.22 -42.66
C THR A 366 86.49 82.23 -42.04
N LEU A 367 85.42 81.99 -41.18
CA LEU A 367 84.42 80.91 -40.72
C LEU A 367 83.27 81.43 -39.72
N SER A 368 82.07 80.78 -39.50
CA SER A 368 80.98 81.03 -38.42
C SER A 368 79.67 80.13 -38.49
N LYS A 369 78.56 80.04 -37.65
CA LYS A 369 78.12 80.24 -36.19
C LYS A 369 76.59 79.89 -35.85
N SER A 370 76.20 79.60 -34.56
CA SER A 370 74.87 79.88 -33.82
C SER A 370 73.61 78.91 -33.89
N VAL A 371 72.49 78.85 -33.05
CA VAL A 371 72.01 79.31 -31.66
C VAL A 371 70.56 78.82 -31.16
N LEU A 372 70.29 78.63 -29.82
CA LEU A 372 68.98 78.57 -28.99
C LEU A 372 67.92 77.39 -29.09
N ARG A 373 66.79 77.17 -28.31
CA ARG A 373 65.98 77.81 -27.18
C ARG A 373 65.20 76.78 -26.23
N ARG A 374 64.09 77.13 -25.47
CA ARG A 374 63.39 76.34 -24.36
C ARG A 374 61.95 76.83 -23.90
N SER A 375 61.03 75.96 -23.35
CA SER A 375 60.00 76.12 -22.22
C SER A 375 59.02 74.89 -22.10
N HIS A 376 58.59 74.22 -20.98
CA HIS A 376 58.06 74.49 -19.59
C HIS A 376 56.50 74.69 -19.50
N SER A 377 55.63 74.21 -18.56
CA SER A 377 55.52 73.20 -17.41
C SER A 377 54.04 73.21 -16.84
N SER A 378 53.42 72.49 -15.85
CA SER A 378 53.70 71.47 -14.77
C SER A 378 52.39 70.87 -14.08
N GLU A 379 52.41 69.66 -13.45
CA GLU A 379 51.71 69.18 -12.17
C GLU A 379 50.13 69.08 -11.99
N GLN A 380 49.45 68.35 -11.04
CA GLN A 380 49.73 67.40 -9.91
C GLN A 380 48.47 66.54 -9.43
N VAL A 381 48.69 65.32 -8.87
CA VAL A 381 48.05 64.54 -7.72
C VAL A 381 46.54 64.71 -7.33
N SER A 382 45.70 63.66 -7.11
CA SER A 382 45.49 62.93 -5.82
C SER A 382 44.58 61.66 -5.84
N THR A 383 44.71 60.81 -4.79
CA THR A 383 44.08 59.50 -4.41
C THR A 383 42.86 59.62 -3.43
N HIS A 384 42.10 58.61 -2.94
CA HIS A 384 42.02 57.11 -3.03
C HIS A 384 40.60 56.55 -2.70
N GLU A 385 40.43 55.21 -2.79
CA GLU A 385 39.32 54.25 -2.46
C GLU A 385 39.15 53.97 -0.92
N PHE A 386 38.20 53.18 -0.31
CA PHE A 386 36.85 52.59 -0.57
C PHE A 386 36.20 52.11 0.79
N ASP A 387 34.98 51.52 0.77
CA ASP A 387 34.19 50.82 1.84
C ASP A 387 34.56 49.28 1.93
N PRO A 388 33.87 48.30 2.62
CA PRO A 388 32.84 48.27 3.72
C PRO A 388 32.96 47.13 4.82
N GLY A 389 32.01 47.04 5.80
CA GLY A 389 31.24 45.78 6.08
C GLY A 389 31.35 44.88 7.38
N THR A 390 30.22 44.77 8.13
CA THR A 390 29.51 43.53 8.68
C THR A 390 29.83 42.82 10.05
N GLU A 391 28.80 42.12 10.62
CA GLU A 391 28.71 41.02 11.66
C GLU A 391 28.80 41.33 13.20
N GLU A 392 28.24 40.58 14.20
CA GLU A 392 27.01 39.70 14.37
C GLU A 392 26.71 39.40 15.91
N ARG A 393 25.48 38.94 16.26
CA ARG A 393 25.09 37.86 17.26
C ARG A 393 24.65 38.05 18.76
N THR A 394 23.66 37.18 19.14
CA THR A 394 23.21 36.67 20.49
C THR A 394 22.43 37.61 21.46
N LEU A 395 21.60 37.19 22.46
CA LEU A 395 21.39 35.95 23.28
C LEU A 395 19.88 35.52 23.46
N ARG A 396 19.56 34.58 24.40
CA ARG A 396 18.23 33.92 24.62
C ARG A 396 17.65 34.00 26.08
N HIS A 397 16.37 33.58 26.20
CA HIS A 397 15.74 32.73 27.27
C HIS A 397 15.13 33.32 28.56
N HIS A 398 13.80 33.15 28.72
CA HIS A 398 12.98 32.99 29.95
C HIS A 398 11.64 32.32 29.56
N SER A 399 10.77 31.78 30.42
CA SER A 399 10.92 30.94 31.63
C SER A 399 9.53 30.34 31.98
N SER A 400 9.42 29.08 32.41
CA SER A 400 8.14 28.39 32.62
C SER A 400 7.69 28.36 34.09
N ARG A 401 6.38 28.45 34.36
CA ARG A 401 5.80 28.53 35.71
C ARG A 401 4.75 27.43 35.96
N SER A 402 4.95 26.62 36.99
CA SER A 402 4.01 25.58 37.44
C SER A 402 2.88 26.13 38.31
N VAL A 403 1.72 25.45 38.33
CA VAL A 403 0.61 25.72 39.27
C VAL A 403 0.11 24.39 39.87
N THR A 404 -0.12 24.38 41.17
CA THR A 404 -0.57 23.20 41.94
C THR A 404 -2.07 23.29 42.28
N ARG A 405 -2.83 22.19 42.21
CA ARG A 405 -4.10 22.09 42.97
C ARG A 405 -4.54 20.67 43.35
N HIS A 406 -4.54 20.46 44.66
CA HIS A 406 -5.43 19.66 45.52
C HIS A 406 -6.11 18.37 44.99
N LYS A 407 -5.91 17.26 45.72
CA LYS A 407 -6.91 16.17 45.84
C LYS A 407 -7.52 16.19 47.25
N ARG A 408 -8.85 16.15 47.34
CA ARG A 408 -9.62 15.88 48.57
C ARG A 408 -10.94 15.21 48.19
N SER A 409 -11.11 13.95 48.57
CA SER A 409 -12.41 13.31 48.82
C SER A 409 -12.15 12.08 49.69
N ARG A 410 -12.88 11.98 50.80
CA ARG A 410 -13.09 10.75 51.57
C ARG A 410 -14.59 10.53 51.59
N SER A 411 -15.04 9.32 51.36
CA SER A 411 -16.38 8.87 51.71
C SER A 411 -16.26 7.49 52.39
N LEU A 412 -17.13 7.26 53.36
CA LEU A 412 -17.28 6.04 54.14
C LEU A 412 -18.77 5.64 54.09
N SER A 413 -19.07 4.41 54.50
CA SER A 413 -20.37 3.79 54.83
C SER A 413 -20.66 2.54 53.96
N PRO A 414 -21.53 1.61 54.40
CA PRO A 414 -21.21 0.73 55.53
C PRO A 414 -21.52 -0.76 55.22
N ALA A 415 -21.06 -1.67 56.08
CA ALA A 415 -21.40 -3.09 56.00
C ALA A 415 -22.27 -3.52 57.19
N SER A 416 -23.31 -4.33 56.94
CA SER A 416 -24.21 -4.87 57.97
C SER A 416 -24.84 -6.19 57.55
N SER A 417 -24.61 -7.25 58.36
CA SER A 417 -25.30 -8.56 58.43
C SER A 417 -25.46 -9.38 57.11
N VAL A 418 -25.12 -10.67 57.03
CA VAL A 418 -25.69 -11.82 57.80
C VAL A 418 -27.22 -11.87 57.55
N GLU A 419 -27.79 -12.90 56.93
CA GLU A 419 -27.49 -14.34 57.04
C GLU A 419 -28.03 -15.13 55.81
N LEU A 420 -27.32 -16.19 55.37
CA LEU A 420 -27.87 -17.47 54.84
C LEU A 420 -26.76 -18.34 54.22
N ARG A 421 -26.31 -19.37 54.96
CA ARG A 421 -25.25 -20.30 54.52
C ARG A 421 -25.81 -21.38 53.59
N GLY A 422 -25.98 -21.05 52.31
CA GLY A 422 -26.42 -22.03 51.28
C GLY A 422 -26.08 -21.65 49.84
N GLY A 423 -26.32 -20.40 49.42
CA GLY A 423 -26.15 -19.98 48.02
C GLY A 423 -24.74 -19.53 47.60
N SER A 424 -23.80 -19.45 48.55
CA SER A 424 -22.54 -18.68 48.46
C SER A 424 -21.69 -18.82 47.19
N ARG A 425 -21.73 -19.96 46.48
CA ARG A 425 -21.01 -20.13 45.22
C ARG A 425 -21.81 -19.56 44.03
N GLN A 426 -23.10 -19.89 43.94
CA GLN A 426 -23.96 -19.38 42.86
C GLN A 426 -24.20 -17.87 42.96
N ASP A 427 -24.20 -17.32 44.18
CA ASP A 427 -24.35 -15.89 44.40
C ASP A 427 -23.04 -15.12 44.14
N ALA A 428 -21.88 -15.72 44.44
CA ALA A 428 -20.59 -15.18 44.00
C ALA A 428 -20.46 -15.19 42.45
N GLU A 429 -20.88 -16.27 41.78
CA GLU A 429 -20.93 -16.34 40.31
C GLU A 429 -21.84 -15.25 39.71
N LYS A 430 -22.99 -14.93 40.35
CA LYS A 430 -23.87 -13.81 39.93
C LYS A 430 -23.20 -12.46 40.14
N ILE A 431 -22.56 -12.26 41.30
CA ILE A 431 -21.87 -11.00 41.64
C ILE A 431 -20.75 -10.74 40.63
N GLN A 432 -19.88 -11.73 40.36
CA GLN A 432 -18.81 -11.61 39.38
C GLN A 432 -19.34 -11.30 37.97
N ALA A 433 -20.42 -11.95 37.53
CA ALA A 433 -21.02 -11.67 36.23
C ALA A 433 -21.66 -10.28 36.14
N LEU A 434 -22.18 -9.75 37.25
CA LEU A 434 -22.68 -8.36 37.34
C LEU A 434 -21.53 -7.34 37.41
N GLU A 435 -20.40 -7.68 38.02
CA GLU A 435 -19.17 -6.86 38.01
C GLU A 435 -18.58 -6.79 36.59
N GLU A 436 -18.55 -7.90 35.84
CA GLU A 436 -18.20 -7.91 34.41
C GLU A 436 -19.14 -7.03 33.57
N LEU A 437 -20.46 -7.12 33.79
CA LEU A 437 -21.43 -6.27 33.09
C LEU A 437 -21.26 -4.78 33.45
N LEU A 438 -21.01 -4.47 34.72
CA LEU A 438 -20.73 -3.10 35.16
C LEU A 438 -19.45 -2.56 34.52
N GLN A 439 -18.40 -3.37 34.40
CA GLN A 439 -17.15 -2.97 33.76
C GLN A 439 -17.34 -2.72 32.26
N LEU A 440 -18.11 -3.55 31.55
CA LEU A 440 -18.48 -3.31 30.16
C LEU A 440 -19.37 -2.06 29.98
N LYS A 441 -20.25 -1.76 30.94
CA LYS A 441 -21.02 -0.49 30.95
C LYS A 441 -20.16 0.73 31.28
N ILE A 442 -19.04 0.58 31.97
CA ILE A 442 -18.01 1.61 32.10
C ILE A 442 -17.27 1.79 30.77
N GLU A 443 -16.84 0.72 30.10
CA GLU A 443 -16.21 0.78 28.77
C GLU A 443 -17.10 1.47 27.72
N GLU A 444 -18.40 1.15 27.68
CA GLU A 444 -19.41 1.82 26.84
C GLU A 444 -19.44 3.34 27.08
N ASN A 445 -19.43 3.76 28.35
CA ASN A 445 -19.38 5.17 28.74
C ASN A 445 -18.03 5.83 28.43
N GLU A 446 -16.93 5.08 28.44
CA GLU A 446 -15.61 5.60 28.07
C GLU A 446 -15.46 5.77 26.56
N GLU A 447 -15.92 4.82 25.73
CA GLU A 447 -15.95 4.99 24.27
C GLU A 447 -16.88 6.12 23.84
N LEU A 448 -18.04 6.30 24.49
CA LEU A 448 -18.90 7.48 24.28
C LEU A 448 -18.18 8.80 24.58
N ARG A 449 -17.38 8.86 25.65
CA ARG A 449 -16.56 10.04 25.98
C ARG A 449 -15.44 10.25 24.96
N LYS A 450 -14.69 9.20 24.62
CA LYS A 450 -13.61 9.25 23.61
C LYS A 450 -14.15 9.74 22.26
N ALA A 451 -15.29 9.23 21.79
CA ALA A 451 -15.94 9.70 20.56
C ALA A 451 -16.35 11.18 20.63
N HIS A 452 -16.88 11.64 21.77
CA HIS A 452 -17.22 13.06 21.98
C HIS A 452 -15.96 13.95 22.02
N ASP A 453 -14.92 13.53 22.72
CA ASP A 453 -13.65 14.24 22.84
C ASP A 453 -12.94 14.31 21.49
N ASN A 454 -12.85 13.19 20.74
CA ASN A 454 -12.36 13.12 19.37
C ASN A 454 -13.08 14.15 18.47
N ARG A 455 -14.42 14.20 18.52
CA ARG A 455 -15.22 15.18 17.76
C ARG A 455 -14.93 16.62 18.18
N CYS A 456 -14.76 16.86 19.48
CA CYS A 456 -14.35 18.16 20.02
C CYS A 456 -12.90 18.53 19.63
N GLU A 457 -12.02 17.57 19.39
CA GLU A 457 -10.65 17.80 18.89
C GLU A 457 -10.63 18.10 17.41
N ARG A 458 -11.35 17.33 16.58
CA ARG A 458 -11.57 17.67 15.16
C ARG A 458 -12.12 19.09 15.01
N LEU A 459 -13.13 19.45 15.81
CA LEU A 459 -13.70 20.81 15.81
C LEU A 459 -12.70 21.88 16.29
N ARG A 460 -11.96 21.63 17.37
CA ARG A 460 -10.90 22.55 17.86
C ARG A 460 -9.82 22.78 16.79
N LEU A 461 -9.38 21.72 16.11
CA LEU A 461 -8.37 21.76 15.05
C LEU A 461 -8.86 22.54 13.81
N ILE A 462 -10.09 22.29 13.37
CA ILE A 462 -10.71 23.05 12.27
C ILE A 462 -10.80 24.54 12.64
N GLN A 463 -11.19 24.87 13.88
CA GLN A 463 -11.24 26.25 14.35
C GLN A 463 -9.86 26.92 14.47
N SER A 464 -8.81 26.20 14.90
CA SER A 464 -7.45 26.74 14.93
C SER A 464 -6.90 26.95 13.52
N ASN A 465 -7.14 26.00 12.61
CA ASN A 465 -6.66 26.09 11.23
C ASN A 465 -7.36 27.24 10.48
N TYR A 466 -8.67 27.41 10.66
CA TYR A 466 -9.39 28.57 10.12
C TYR A 466 -8.88 29.90 10.70
N LYS A 467 -8.55 29.96 12.00
CA LYS A 467 -7.92 31.16 12.60
C LYS A 467 -6.53 31.43 12.01
N ALA A 468 -5.69 30.40 11.88
CA ALA A 468 -4.34 30.51 11.31
C ALA A 468 -4.38 31.01 9.86
N ILE A 469 -5.18 30.37 8.99
CA ILE A 469 -5.38 30.78 7.59
C ILE A 469 -5.94 32.21 7.52
N LYS A 470 -6.87 32.58 8.40
CA LYS A 470 -7.43 33.95 8.45
C LYS A 470 -6.42 34.99 8.94
N GLU A 471 -5.45 34.61 9.75
CA GLU A 471 -4.34 35.47 10.13
C GLU A 471 -3.26 35.55 9.05
N GLU A 472 -2.97 34.46 8.35
CA GLU A 472 -2.05 34.41 7.20
C GLU A 472 -2.59 35.25 6.05
N LEU A 473 -3.87 35.13 5.70
CA LEU A 473 -4.53 36.01 4.73
C LEU A 473 -4.42 37.48 5.16
N LYS A 474 -4.63 37.82 6.44
CA LYS A 474 -4.41 39.19 6.95
C LYS A 474 -2.95 39.63 6.94
N LYS A 475 -1.98 38.73 7.10
CA LYS A 475 -0.54 39.03 7.01
C LYS A 475 -0.16 39.30 5.54
N LEU A 476 -0.65 38.48 4.62
CA LEU A 476 -0.48 38.62 3.17
C LEU A 476 -1.17 39.88 2.63
N GLU A 477 -2.38 40.20 3.09
CA GLU A 477 -3.12 41.42 2.75
C GLU A 477 -2.36 42.68 3.21
N LYS A 478 -1.83 42.67 4.43
CA LYS A 478 -0.98 43.77 4.94
C LYS A 478 0.34 43.89 4.18
N ALA A 479 0.98 42.78 3.80
CA ALA A 479 2.18 42.78 2.97
C ALA A 479 1.89 43.19 1.51
N SER A 480 0.68 42.89 0.99
CA SER A 480 0.20 43.35 -0.31
C SER A 480 -0.06 44.85 -0.34
N GLY A 481 -0.33 45.48 0.82
CA GLY A 481 -0.36 46.93 0.99
C GLY A 481 0.97 47.61 0.64
N THR A 482 2.10 46.89 0.70
CA THR A 482 3.42 47.37 0.28
C THR A 482 3.90 46.74 -1.04
N GLY A 483 2.99 46.62 -2.01
CA GLY A 483 3.31 46.70 -3.44
C GLY A 483 4.08 45.54 -4.08
N ARG A 484 4.56 44.56 -3.31
CA ARG A 484 5.10 43.30 -3.87
C ARG A 484 3.97 42.45 -4.44
N LYS A 485 3.61 42.75 -5.70
CA LYS A 485 3.05 41.76 -6.62
C LYS A 485 3.96 40.54 -6.57
N THR A 486 3.44 39.38 -6.18
CA THR A 486 4.07 38.09 -6.52
C THR A 486 4.31 38.14 -8.03
N GLN A 487 5.53 37.84 -8.50
CA GLN A 487 5.83 37.89 -9.93
C GLN A 487 4.93 36.88 -10.65
N ARG A 488 3.89 37.40 -11.30
CA ARG A 488 3.07 36.63 -12.22
C ARG A 488 4.00 36.25 -13.37
N ALA A 489 4.12 34.95 -13.64
CA ALA A 489 4.87 34.45 -14.79
C ALA A 489 4.47 35.25 -16.03
N GLU A 490 5.47 35.73 -16.77
CA GLU A 490 5.26 36.73 -17.81
C GLU A 490 4.35 36.17 -18.92
N PRO A 491 3.55 37.00 -19.62
CA PRO A 491 2.55 36.52 -20.59
C PRO A 491 3.09 35.79 -21.84
N TRP A 492 4.39 35.52 -21.90
CA TRP A 492 5.04 34.63 -22.87
C TRP A 492 5.53 33.30 -22.25
N GLN A 493 5.82 33.26 -20.94
CA GLN A 493 6.14 32.02 -20.22
C GLN A 493 4.91 31.11 -20.16
N LEU A 494 3.75 31.69 -19.85
CA LEU A 494 2.43 31.03 -19.84
C LEU A 494 1.89 30.66 -21.25
N ARG A 495 2.72 30.71 -22.31
CA ARG A 495 2.34 30.29 -23.68
C ARG A 495 2.88 28.92 -24.09
N GLN A 496 3.75 28.30 -23.28
CA GLN A 496 4.17 26.91 -23.47
C GLN A 496 3.28 25.91 -22.74
N GLU A 497 2.45 26.38 -21.81
CA GLU A 497 1.50 25.57 -21.04
C GLU A 497 0.08 25.85 -21.51
N ASP A 498 -0.71 24.80 -21.75
CA ASP A 498 -2.14 24.91 -22.00
C ASP A 498 -2.83 25.42 -20.72
N SER A 499 -2.96 26.74 -20.62
CA SER A 499 -3.47 27.42 -19.43
C SER A 499 -4.82 26.85 -18.96
N ASP A 500 -5.72 26.51 -19.89
CA ASP A 500 -7.02 25.92 -19.59
C ASP A 500 -6.89 24.47 -19.07
N ALA A 501 -5.91 23.69 -19.55
CA ALA A 501 -5.62 22.37 -19.01
C ALA A 501 -5.07 22.46 -17.58
N VAL A 502 -4.18 23.41 -17.30
CA VAL A 502 -3.65 23.68 -15.95
C VAL A 502 -4.76 24.16 -15.00
N TRP A 503 -5.69 25.01 -15.47
CA TRP A 503 -6.85 25.40 -14.67
C TRP A 503 -7.83 24.26 -14.43
N ASN A 504 -8.07 23.39 -15.42
CA ASN A 504 -8.92 22.21 -15.28
C ASN A 504 -8.32 21.19 -14.31
N GLU A 505 -7.02 20.91 -14.40
CA GLU A 505 -6.33 20.01 -13.47
C GLU A 505 -6.30 20.59 -12.05
N LEU A 506 -6.01 21.89 -11.90
CA LEU A 506 -6.07 22.56 -10.60
C LEU A 506 -7.49 22.59 -10.01
N ALA A 507 -8.54 22.68 -10.85
CA ALA A 507 -9.93 22.57 -10.43
C ALA A 507 -10.30 21.13 -10.04
N TYR A 508 -9.83 20.14 -10.81
CA TYR A 508 -9.98 18.71 -10.52
C TYR A 508 -9.32 18.37 -9.17
N GLN A 509 -8.05 18.71 -8.96
CA GLN A 509 -7.32 18.48 -7.71
C GLN A 509 -7.97 19.18 -6.52
N LYS A 510 -8.47 20.42 -6.67
CA LYS A 510 -9.23 21.12 -5.61
C LYS A 510 -10.54 20.40 -5.26
N ASN A 511 -11.27 19.92 -6.27
CA ASN A 511 -12.52 19.18 -6.08
C ASN A 511 -12.26 17.79 -5.47
N LEU A 512 -11.21 17.09 -5.90
CA LEU A 512 -10.77 15.82 -5.34
C LEU A 512 -10.32 15.97 -3.89
N THR A 513 -9.49 16.97 -3.59
CA THR A 513 -9.06 17.29 -2.21
C THR A 513 -10.26 17.61 -1.32
N ARG A 514 -11.25 18.37 -1.82
CA ARG A 514 -12.51 18.62 -1.10
C ARG A 514 -13.28 17.32 -0.84
N LYS A 515 -13.47 16.47 -1.86
CA LYS A 515 -14.16 15.16 -1.72
C LYS A 515 -13.47 14.29 -0.67
N LEU A 516 -12.17 14.04 -0.83
CA LEU A 516 -11.37 13.25 0.11
C LEU A 516 -11.38 13.83 1.53
N SER A 517 -11.45 15.16 1.69
CA SER A 517 -11.56 15.79 3.02
C SER A 517 -12.93 15.58 3.69
N LEU A 518 -14.00 15.47 2.90
CA LEU A 518 -15.36 15.17 3.39
C LEU A 518 -15.51 13.67 3.68
N GLU A 519 -15.03 12.82 2.77
CA GLU A 519 -15.00 11.36 2.91
C GLU A 519 -14.17 10.95 4.13
N LYS A 520 -12.98 11.54 4.33
CA LYS A 520 -12.18 11.33 5.54
C LYS A 520 -12.93 11.73 6.81
N ALA A 521 -13.58 12.90 6.82
CA ALA A 521 -14.32 13.35 8.00
C ALA A 521 -15.55 12.46 8.30
N GLY A 522 -16.23 11.97 7.26
CA GLY A 522 -17.31 10.98 7.38
C GLY A 522 -16.81 9.66 7.98
N LEU A 523 -15.75 9.08 7.41
CA LEU A 523 -15.12 7.85 7.92
C LEU A 523 -14.61 8.00 9.35
N GLU A 524 -14.09 9.17 9.75
CA GLU A 524 -13.70 9.44 11.13
C GLU A 524 -14.91 9.50 12.10
N GLU A 525 -16.07 9.99 11.66
CA GLU A 525 -17.32 9.93 12.46
C GLU A 525 -17.93 8.52 12.46
N GLU A 526 -17.90 7.79 11.35
CA GLU A 526 -18.35 6.40 11.25
C GLU A 526 -17.53 5.45 12.14
N LEU A 527 -16.20 5.60 12.17
CA LEU A 527 -15.33 4.82 13.04
C LEU A 527 -15.57 5.10 14.53
N ASP A 528 -15.82 6.35 14.92
CA ASP A 528 -16.20 6.69 16.30
C ASP A 528 -17.58 6.11 16.66
N MET A 529 -18.56 6.16 15.75
CA MET A 529 -19.87 5.52 15.95
C MET A 529 -19.79 4.00 16.06
N LEU A 530 -19.01 3.33 15.19
CA LEU A 530 -18.84 1.88 15.22
C LEU A 530 -18.11 1.38 16.48
N ARG A 531 -17.18 2.16 17.04
CA ARG A 531 -16.55 1.86 18.35
C ARG A 531 -17.56 1.92 19.50
N VAL A 532 -18.38 2.96 19.53
CA VAL A 532 -19.47 3.12 20.52
C VAL A 532 -20.48 1.97 20.39
N GLN A 533 -20.92 1.67 19.17
CA GLN A 533 -21.85 0.58 18.87
C GLN A 533 -21.26 -0.77 19.32
N ALA A 534 -20.02 -1.09 18.96
CA ALA A 534 -19.35 -2.34 19.36
C ALA A 534 -19.03 -2.42 20.88
N ALA A 535 -18.99 -1.31 21.61
CA ALA A 535 -18.92 -1.32 23.07
C ALA A 535 -20.31 -1.58 23.68
N MET A 536 -21.34 -0.90 23.18
CA MET A 536 -22.73 -1.10 23.58
C MET A 536 -23.21 -2.54 23.31
N ASP A 537 -22.89 -3.10 22.15
CA ASP A 537 -23.26 -4.47 21.77
C ASP A 537 -22.57 -5.52 22.65
N ARG A 538 -21.30 -5.31 23.04
CA ARG A 538 -20.63 -6.19 24.01
C ARG A 538 -21.34 -6.16 25.37
N ALA A 539 -21.81 -5.00 25.82
CA ALA A 539 -22.54 -4.86 27.07
C ALA A 539 -23.97 -5.45 26.99
N THR A 540 -24.74 -5.19 25.93
CA THR A 540 -26.10 -5.73 25.76
C THR A 540 -26.08 -7.25 25.56
N VAL A 541 -25.11 -7.79 24.81
CA VAL A 541 -24.94 -9.25 24.67
C VAL A 541 -24.65 -9.90 26.02
N LYS A 542 -23.81 -9.31 26.88
CA LYS A 542 -23.56 -9.81 28.24
C LYS A 542 -24.79 -9.68 29.15
N GLU A 543 -25.57 -8.61 29.02
CA GLU A 543 -26.84 -8.45 29.74
C GLU A 543 -27.88 -9.51 29.33
N VAL A 544 -27.99 -9.82 28.04
CA VAL A 544 -28.87 -10.89 27.53
C VAL A 544 -28.41 -12.26 28.00
N HIS A 545 -27.10 -12.57 27.97
CA HIS A 545 -26.57 -13.81 28.52
C HIS A 545 -26.87 -13.97 30.02
N LEU A 546 -26.76 -12.89 30.81
CA LEU A 546 -27.13 -12.87 32.22
C LEU A 546 -28.62 -13.23 32.44
N ARG A 547 -29.52 -12.63 31.65
CA ARG A 547 -30.97 -12.91 31.71
C ARG A 547 -31.26 -14.37 31.35
N LEU A 548 -30.76 -14.86 30.22
CA LEU A 548 -30.93 -16.26 29.78
C LEU A 548 -30.37 -17.27 30.81
N ALA A 549 -29.20 -16.97 31.40
CA ALA A 549 -28.62 -17.80 32.45
C ALA A 549 -29.45 -17.82 33.74
N SER A 550 -30.16 -16.72 34.06
CA SER A 550 -31.09 -16.68 35.20
C SER A 550 -32.37 -17.47 34.92
N GLU A 551 -32.96 -17.32 33.73
CA GLU A 551 -34.14 -18.08 33.29
C GLU A 551 -33.86 -19.59 33.28
N HIS A 552 -32.69 -20.01 32.77
CA HIS A 552 -32.26 -21.41 32.80
C HIS A 552 -32.12 -21.95 34.24
N LYS A 553 -31.50 -21.18 35.15
CA LYS A 553 -31.36 -21.55 36.58
C LYS A 553 -32.73 -21.61 37.29
N GLU A 554 -33.72 -20.81 36.88
CA GLU A 554 -35.11 -20.92 37.35
C GLU A 554 -35.84 -22.15 36.81
N LEU A 555 -35.69 -22.46 35.52
CA LEU A 555 -36.34 -23.62 34.89
C LEU A 555 -35.87 -24.93 35.53
N LEU A 556 -34.57 -25.05 35.81
CA LEU A 556 -34.03 -26.17 36.59
C LEU A 556 -34.68 -26.27 37.98
N HIS A 557 -34.82 -25.16 38.70
CA HIS A 557 -35.50 -25.14 40.01
C HIS A 557 -37.00 -25.51 39.93
N LYS A 558 -37.67 -25.24 38.81
CA LYS A 558 -39.08 -25.63 38.58
C LYS A 558 -39.16 -27.15 38.34
N VAL A 559 -38.28 -27.71 37.51
CA VAL A 559 -38.20 -29.17 37.25
C VAL A 559 -37.82 -29.97 38.50
N GLU A 560 -36.88 -29.48 39.32
CA GLU A 560 -36.47 -30.13 40.58
C GLU A 560 -37.67 -30.26 41.55
N LYS A 561 -38.43 -29.17 41.74
CA LYS A 561 -39.65 -29.16 42.57
C LYS A 561 -40.72 -30.10 42.01
N GLU A 562 -40.93 -30.09 40.69
CA GLU A 562 -41.89 -30.98 40.05
C GLU A 562 -41.55 -32.47 40.17
N ARG A 563 -40.25 -32.83 40.23
CA ARG A 563 -39.84 -34.22 40.48
C ARG A 563 -40.15 -34.65 41.91
N GLN A 564 -39.88 -33.81 42.90
CA GLN A 564 -40.14 -34.13 44.32
C GLN A 564 -41.63 -34.38 44.62
N VAL A 565 -42.54 -33.65 43.95
CA VAL A 565 -44.00 -33.75 44.14
C VAL A 565 -44.61 -35.05 43.58
N LYS A 566 -43.93 -35.77 42.68
CA LYS A 566 -44.51 -36.90 41.89
C LYS A 566 -44.13 -38.30 42.41
N SER A 567 -43.75 -38.43 43.68
CA SER A 567 -43.09 -39.63 44.25
C SER A 567 -44.01 -40.67 44.91
N SER A 568 -45.35 -40.56 44.80
CA SER A 568 -46.30 -41.43 45.51
C SER A 568 -47.24 -42.26 44.63
N THR A 569 -47.32 -43.57 44.92
CA THR A 569 -48.28 -44.60 44.45
C THR A 569 -48.33 -45.00 42.95
N PRO A 570 -47.89 -46.23 42.61
CA PRO A 570 -48.18 -46.88 41.33
C PRO A 570 -49.21 -48.04 41.46
N LYS A 571 -50.12 -48.20 40.47
CA LYS A 571 -50.75 -49.50 40.11
C LYS A 571 -51.70 -49.42 38.90
N LYS A 572 -51.36 -50.13 37.81
CA LYS A 572 -52.23 -51.01 36.98
C LYS A 572 -51.44 -51.50 35.76
N HIS A 573 -50.94 -52.74 35.81
CA HIS A 573 -50.15 -53.33 34.73
C HIS A 573 -51.02 -54.21 33.82
N SER A 574 -51.35 -53.68 32.64
CA SER A 574 -51.84 -54.45 31.47
C SER A 574 -51.74 -53.56 30.22
N VAL A 575 -52.52 -52.48 30.16
CA VAL A 575 -52.43 -51.40 29.13
C VAL A 575 -51.08 -50.68 29.20
N SER A 576 -50.34 -50.83 30.30
CA SER A 576 -48.96 -50.36 30.40
C SER A 576 -47.97 -51.21 29.61
N LEU A 577 -48.24 -52.49 29.29
CA LEU A 577 -47.23 -53.40 28.73
C LEU A 577 -46.93 -53.06 27.27
N GLU A 578 -47.94 -52.92 26.42
CA GLU A 578 -47.75 -52.46 25.03
C GLU A 578 -47.10 -51.08 25.00
N ARG A 579 -47.55 -50.14 25.85
CA ARG A 579 -46.92 -48.82 25.98
C ARG A 579 -45.48 -48.86 26.50
N LEU A 580 -45.12 -49.88 27.27
CA LEU A 580 -43.75 -50.11 27.75
C LEU A 580 -42.89 -50.71 26.65
N GLU A 581 -43.43 -51.62 25.81
CA GLU A 581 -42.74 -52.10 24.61
C GLU A 581 -42.57 -51.00 23.56
N GLU A 582 -43.58 -50.16 23.35
CA GLU A 582 -43.47 -48.94 22.54
C GLU A 582 -42.42 -47.98 23.12
N SER A 583 -42.36 -47.83 24.46
CA SER A 583 -41.32 -47.00 25.08
C SER A 583 -39.94 -47.65 24.97
N PHE A 584 -39.80 -48.98 25.08
CA PHE A 584 -38.53 -49.68 24.86
C PHE A 584 -38.06 -49.55 23.41
N LYS A 585 -38.91 -49.80 22.41
CA LYS A 585 -38.58 -49.58 20.98
C LYS A 585 -38.19 -48.12 20.70
N LYS A 586 -38.79 -47.17 21.42
CA LYS A 586 -38.44 -45.75 21.34
C LYS A 586 -37.16 -45.38 22.10
N ILE A 587 -36.85 -46.05 23.20
CA ILE A 587 -35.59 -45.94 23.95
C ILE A 587 -34.45 -46.51 23.09
N GLU A 588 -34.60 -47.71 22.55
CA GLU A 588 -33.65 -48.38 21.67
C GLU A 588 -33.33 -47.54 20.41
N LEU A 589 -34.33 -46.90 19.80
CA LEU A 589 -34.14 -45.97 18.68
C LEU A 589 -33.55 -44.60 19.11
N LEU A 590 -33.67 -44.21 20.38
CA LEU A 590 -32.97 -43.05 20.93
C LEU A 590 -31.53 -43.40 21.33
N GLU A 591 -31.25 -44.62 21.79
CA GLU A 591 -29.92 -45.15 22.08
C GLU A 591 -29.11 -45.30 20.79
N GLN A 592 -29.70 -45.84 19.72
CA GLN A 592 -29.06 -45.84 18.38
C GLN A 592 -28.72 -44.43 17.89
N LYS A 593 -29.59 -43.45 18.13
CA LYS A 593 -29.33 -42.04 17.79
C LYS A 593 -28.31 -41.37 18.70
N MET A 594 -28.25 -41.78 19.97
CA MET A 594 -27.25 -41.32 20.92
C MET A 594 -25.86 -41.81 20.49
N VAL A 595 -25.73 -43.10 20.16
CA VAL A 595 -24.48 -43.68 19.64
C VAL A 595 -24.06 -43.02 18.32
N SER A 596 -24.97 -42.78 17.36
CA SER A 596 -24.59 -42.08 16.12
C SER A 596 -24.14 -40.63 16.37
N LEU A 597 -24.74 -39.94 17.35
CA LEU A 597 -24.32 -38.59 17.75
C LEU A 597 -22.99 -38.63 18.53
N GLU A 598 -22.76 -39.65 19.35
CA GLU A 598 -21.48 -39.87 20.02
C GLU A 598 -20.36 -40.09 18.99
N GLU A 599 -20.58 -40.97 17.99
CA GLU A 599 -19.68 -41.17 16.83
C GLU A 599 -19.45 -39.90 16.00
N GLU A 600 -20.43 -39.00 15.89
CA GLU A 600 -20.25 -37.69 15.25
C GLU A 600 -19.42 -36.74 16.14
N THR A 601 -19.65 -36.73 17.46
CA THR A 601 -18.85 -35.92 18.41
C THR A 601 -17.45 -36.46 18.66
N GLU A 602 -17.17 -37.73 18.34
CA GLU A 602 -15.84 -38.32 18.33
C GLU A 602 -15.09 -37.87 17.07
N ARG A 603 -15.68 -38.03 15.88
CA ARG A 603 -15.11 -37.55 14.61
C ARG A 603 -14.85 -36.04 14.61
N LEU A 604 -15.78 -35.23 15.13
CA LEU A 604 -15.58 -33.78 15.30
C LEU A 604 -14.49 -33.43 16.34
N ARG A 605 -14.11 -34.36 17.22
CA ARG A 605 -13.00 -34.20 18.15
C ARG A 605 -11.67 -34.55 17.48
N GLU A 606 -11.62 -35.66 16.75
CA GLU A 606 -10.48 -36.06 15.92
C GLU A 606 -10.14 -34.98 14.87
N GLU A 607 -11.15 -34.47 14.15
CA GLU A 607 -10.98 -33.35 13.21
C GLU A 607 -10.48 -32.08 13.90
N LYS A 608 -11.00 -31.77 15.08
CA LYS A 608 -10.55 -30.61 15.89
C LYS A 608 -9.11 -30.79 16.39
N GLU A 609 -8.72 -31.98 16.80
CA GLU A 609 -7.36 -32.28 17.26
C GLU A 609 -6.36 -32.18 16.09
N HIS A 610 -6.68 -32.75 14.92
CA HIS A 610 -5.90 -32.56 13.69
C HIS A 610 -5.84 -31.08 13.23
N LEU A 611 -6.93 -30.32 13.39
CA LEU A 611 -6.93 -28.86 13.15
C LEU A 611 -6.12 -28.08 14.19
N GLN A 612 -5.93 -28.60 15.41
CA GLN A 612 -5.02 -28.03 16.39
C GLN A 612 -3.56 -28.35 16.04
N GLU A 613 -3.23 -29.60 15.70
CA GLU A 613 -1.88 -30.01 15.26
C GLU A 613 -1.42 -29.18 14.04
N THR A 614 -2.25 -29.09 13.00
CA THR A 614 -1.91 -28.31 11.79
C THR A 614 -1.80 -26.80 12.07
N ASN A 615 -2.55 -26.26 13.03
CA ASN A 615 -2.42 -24.86 13.46
C ASN A 615 -1.16 -24.64 14.31
N GLU A 616 -0.75 -25.60 15.13
CA GLU A 616 0.53 -25.58 15.84
C GLU A 616 1.72 -25.67 14.87
N ASP A 617 1.64 -26.51 13.83
CA ASP A 617 2.63 -26.56 12.74
C ASP A 617 2.69 -25.24 11.96
N LEU A 618 1.54 -24.63 11.64
CA LEU A 618 1.50 -23.30 11.01
C LEU A 618 2.10 -22.22 11.92
N ALA A 619 1.85 -22.27 13.22
CA ALA A 619 2.47 -21.36 14.19
C ALA A 619 3.99 -21.54 14.24
N HIS A 620 4.50 -22.78 14.30
CA HIS A 620 5.93 -23.06 14.23
C HIS A 620 6.55 -22.56 12.91
N ASN A 621 5.86 -22.73 11.78
CA ASN A 621 6.29 -22.17 10.49
C ASN A 621 6.36 -20.64 10.50
N CYS A 622 5.34 -19.96 11.05
CA CYS A 622 5.36 -18.51 11.24
C CYS A 622 6.52 -18.05 12.14
N PHE A 623 6.81 -18.75 13.24
CA PHE A 623 7.96 -18.44 14.10
C PHE A 623 9.31 -18.63 13.38
N ARG A 624 9.48 -19.70 12.58
CA ARG A 624 10.69 -19.90 11.76
C ARG A 624 10.86 -18.78 10.72
N LEU A 625 9.77 -18.41 10.04
CA LEU A 625 9.78 -17.33 9.05
C LEU A 625 10.12 -15.99 9.71
N GLN A 626 9.49 -15.66 10.85
CA GLN A 626 9.79 -14.45 11.61
C GLN A 626 11.27 -14.40 12.04
N ALA A 627 11.81 -15.49 12.59
CA ALA A 627 13.22 -15.57 12.95
C ALA A 627 14.16 -15.39 11.74
N SER A 628 13.81 -15.93 10.57
CA SER A 628 14.58 -15.74 9.34
C SER A 628 14.52 -14.29 8.82
N LEU A 629 13.36 -13.63 8.93
CA LEU A 629 13.20 -12.22 8.56
C LEU A 629 14.03 -11.31 9.48
N ASP A 630 14.03 -11.57 10.79
CA ASP A 630 14.82 -10.80 11.75
C ASP A 630 16.33 -11.08 11.62
N GLN A 631 16.73 -12.29 11.22
CA GLN A 631 18.10 -12.59 10.84
C GLN A 631 18.54 -11.83 9.58
N CYS A 632 17.70 -11.76 8.54
CA CYS A 632 17.97 -10.96 7.33
C CYS A 632 18.07 -9.47 7.67
N ARG A 633 17.13 -8.93 8.47
CA ARG A 633 17.16 -7.54 8.96
C ARG A 633 18.47 -7.24 9.69
N ALA A 634 18.92 -8.11 10.60
CA ALA A 634 20.18 -7.95 11.33
C ALA A 634 21.41 -8.03 10.40
N GLN A 635 21.36 -8.85 9.34
CA GLN A 635 22.42 -8.89 8.33
C GLN A 635 22.45 -7.58 7.51
N ASP A 636 21.30 -7.03 7.15
CA ASP A 636 21.22 -5.80 6.36
C ASP A 636 21.56 -4.54 7.18
N THR A 637 21.21 -4.47 8.47
CA THR A 637 21.72 -3.39 9.34
C THR A 637 23.25 -3.46 9.47
N ALA A 638 23.82 -4.66 9.68
CA ALA A 638 25.28 -4.84 9.73
C ALA A 638 25.97 -4.48 8.41
N ARG A 639 25.35 -4.76 7.25
CA ARG A 639 25.82 -4.31 5.93
C ARG A 639 25.79 -2.78 5.80
N CYS A 640 24.73 -2.13 6.30
CA CYS A 640 24.60 -0.68 6.27
C CYS A 640 25.64 0.01 7.17
N GLU A 641 25.86 -0.52 8.37
CA GLU A 641 26.89 -0.04 9.31
C GLU A 641 28.31 -0.24 8.75
N ALA A 642 28.58 -1.38 8.09
CA ALA A 642 29.83 -1.62 7.38
C ALA A 642 30.04 -0.65 6.20
N ALA A 643 29.00 -0.33 5.44
CA ALA A 643 29.07 0.65 4.36
C ALA A 643 29.29 2.08 4.90
N GLN A 644 28.60 2.47 5.97
CA GLN A 644 28.76 3.77 6.62
C GLN A 644 30.15 3.96 7.21
N THR A 645 30.70 2.95 7.90
CA THR A 645 32.06 3.02 8.44
C THR A 645 33.12 3.07 7.34
N GLN A 646 32.93 2.35 6.22
CA GLN A 646 33.80 2.49 5.03
C GLN A 646 33.71 3.89 4.40
N ALA A 647 32.52 4.48 4.29
CA ALA A 647 32.34 5.83 3.77
C ALA A 647 33.03 6.89 4.66
N LEU A 648 32.88 6.79 5.99
CA LEU A 648 33.57 7.69 6.93
C LEU A 648 35.10 7.58 6.82
N LEU A 649 35.64 6.36 6.69
CA LEU A 649 37.07 6.15 6.46
C LEU A 649 37.56 6.69 5.10
N GLN A 650 36.70 6.77 4.07
CA GLN A 650 37.01 7.45 2.82
C GLN A 650 36.98 8.98 2.98
N GLU A 651 35.98 9.53 3.68
CA GLU A 651 35.94 10.96 3.98
C GLU A 651 37.18 11.42 4.80
N GLU A 652 37.61 10.64 5.79
CA GLU A 652 38.81 10.94 6.59
C GLU A 652 40.08 10.93 5.73
N ARG A 653 40.20 9.96 4.80
CA ARG A 653 41.31 9.95 3.82
C ARG A 653 41.28 11.21 2.96
N HIS A 654 40.15 11.54 2.36
CA HIS A 654 40.02 12.74 1.52
C HIS A 654 40.27 14.04 2.30
N ARG A 655 39.82 14.14 3.55
CA ARG A 655 40.17 15.25 4.47
C ARG A 655 41.69 15.33 4.68
N SER A 656 42.37 14.20 4.90
CA SER A 656 43.84 14.17 5.07
C SER A 656 44.59 14.53 3.77
N GLU A 657 44.08 14.13 2.61
CA GLU A 657 44.62 14.46 1.30
C GLU A 657 44.49 15.97 1.00
N ILE A 658 43.32 16.55 1.30
CA ILE A 658 43.07 18.01 1.19
C ILE A 658 44.04 18.77 2.09
N MET A 659 44.15 18.42 3.37
CA MET A 659 45.10 19.06 4.31
C MET A 659 46.56 18.97 3.80
N ALA A 660 46.95 17.86 3.15
CA ALA A 660 48.27 17.70 2.55
C ALA A 660 48.45 18.52 1.24
N VAL A 661 47.39 18.73 0.45
CA VAL A 661 47.40 19.66 -0.69
C VAL A 661 47.53 21.11 -0.20
N GLU A 662 46.74 21.52 0.80
CA GLU A 662 46.78 22.85 1.40
C GLU A 662 48.15 23.16 2.03
N GLY A 663 48.75 22.19 2.73
CA GLY A 663 50.12 22.31 3.26
C GLY A 663 51.17 22.56 2.17
N ARG A 664 51.07 21.87 1.02
CA ARG A 664 51.94 22.10 -0.14
C ARG A 664 51.68 23.45 -0.81
N LEU A 665 50.43 23.88 -0.92
CA LEU A 665 50.06 25.20 -1.44
C LEU A 665 50.62 26.33 -0.56
N ALA A 666 50.48 26.21 0.77
CA ALA A 666 51.03 27.17 1.73
C ALA A 666 52.57 27.20 1.74
N ALA A 667 53.24 26.08 1.47
CA ALA A 667 54.69 26.04 1.25
C ALA A 667 55.08 26.79 -0.04
N SER A 668 54.42 26.50 -1.16
CA SER A 668 54.66 27.18 -2.44
C SER A 668 54.39 28.70 -2.38
N GLN A 669 53.37 29.14 -1.62
CA GLN A 669 53.12 30.56 -1.37
C GLN A 669 54.26 31.22 -0.55
N LYS A 670 54.86 30.52 0.41
CA LYS A 670 56.04 31.00 1.15
C LYS A 670 57.27 31.10 0.26
N GLU A 671 57.46 30.16 -0.66
CA GLU A 671 58.54 30.22 -1.66
C GLU A 671 58.32 31.37 -2.65
N ALA A 672 57.09 31.55 -3.16
CA ALA A 672 56.73 32.65 -4.06
C ALA A 672 56.94 34.03 -3.42
N THR A 673 56.57 34.21 -2.15
CA THR A 673 56.83 35.47 -1.42
C THR A 673 58.32 35.71 -1.14
N GLN A 674 59.10 34.66 -0.84
CA GLN A 674 60.57 34.77 -0.75
C GLN A 674 61.20 35.15 -2.09
N LEU A 675 60.76 34.54 -3.20
CA LEU A 675 61.23 34.89 -4.55
C LEU A 675 60.84 36.31 -4.94
N HIS A 676 59.63 36.76 -4.59
CA HIS A 676 59.19 38.14 -4.78
C HIS A 676 60.06 39.14 -3.99
N HIS A 677 60.41 38.82 -2.73
CA HIS A 677 61.31 39.65 -1.93
C HIS A 677 62.74 39.70 -2.51
N LYS A 678 63.29 38.56 -2.97
CA LYS A 678 64.57 38.51 -3.70
C LYS A 678 64.53 39.38 -4.96
N LEU A 679 63.44 39.32 -5.71
CA LEU A 679 63.23 40.11 -6.93
C LEU A 679 63.09 41.62 -6.64
N LEU A 680 62.42 42.00 -5.55
CA LEU A 680 62.37 43.39 -5.06
C LEU A 680 63.77 43.91 -4.70
N LYS A 681 64.58 43.11 -3.98
CA LYS A 681 65.97 43.46 -3.64
C LYS A 681 66.84 43.66 -4.89
N LEU A 682 66.75 42.74 -5.86
CA LEU A 682 67.44 42.89 -7.16
C LEU A 682 66.95 44.11 -7.95
N ARG A 683 65.66 44.46 -7.90
CA ARG A 683 65.14 45.71 -8.49
C ARG A 683 65.71 46.95 -7.81
N GLN A 684 65.86 46.94 -6.48
CA GLN A 684 66.48 48.03 -5.72
C GLN A 684 67.98 48.17 -6.07
N GLU A 685 68.72 47.07 -6.11
CA GLU A 685 70.14 47.04 -6.52
C GLU A 685 70.34 47.53 -7.96
N LEU A 686 69.50 47.07 -8.92
CA LEU A 686 69.48 47.57 -10.29
C LEU A 686 68.98 49.02 -10.42
N GLY A 687 68.28 49.55 -9.42
CA GLY A 687 67.90 50.95 -9.29
C GLY A 687 69.09 51.79 -8.83
N ILE A 688 69.79 51.36 -7.79
CA ILE A 688 71.03 51.98 -7.28
C ILE A 688 72.11 51.99 -8.36
N LEU A 689 72.31 50.88 -9.08
CA LEU A 689 73.28 50.79 -10.18
C LEU A 689 72.92 51.71 -11.36
N ARG A 690 71.62 51.90 -11.65
CA ARG A 690 71.17 52.91 -12.63
C ARG A 690 71.43 54.33 -12.14
N ALA A 691 71.04 54.65 -10.90
CA ALA A 691 71.29 55.96 -10.30
C ALA A 691 72.78 56.30 -10.25
N ALA A 692 73.65 55.34 -9.89
CA ALA A 692 75.10 55.51 -9.91
C ALA A 692 75.65 55.71 -11.33
N ARG A 693 75.22 54.88 -12.30
CA ARG A 693 75.60 55.05 -13.72
C ARG A 693 75.20 56.42 -14.24
N ASP A 694 73.98 56.86 -13.94
CA ASP A 694 73.45 58.12 -14.45
C ASP A 694 74.04 59.33 -13.70
N PHE A 695 74.37 59.20 -12.41
CA PHE A 695 75.20 60.15 -11.67
C PHE A 695 76.60 60.30 -12.29
N TYR A 696 77.30 59.20 -12.62
CA TYR A 696 78.58 59.27 -13.31
C TYR A 696 78.46 59.81 -14.75
N ARG A 697 77.36 59.53 -15.45
CA ARG A 697 77.04 60.13 -16.76
C ARG A 697 76.82 61.64 -16.65
N HIS A 698 76.18 62.12 -15.58
CA HIS A 698 76.03 63.56 -15.31
C HIS A 698 77.33 64.22 -14.81
N HIS A 699 78.20 63.50 -14.10
CA HIS A 699 79.52 64.02 -13.68
C HIS A 699 80.58 64.01 -14.78
N ALA A 700 80.49 63.10 -15.77
CA ALA A 700 81.32 63.13 -16.96
C ALA A 700 80.94 64.27 -17.92
N ALA A 701 79.72 64.83 -17.79
CA ALA A 701 79.28 66.03 -18.48
C ALA A 701 79.64 67.28 -17.65
N GLY A 702 80.82 67.85 -17.92
CA GLY A 702 81.24 69.12 -17.30
C GLY A 702 80.28 70.29 -17.57
N PRO A 703 80.25 71.32 -16.71
CA PRO A 703 79.19 72.34 -16.73
C PRO A 703 79.38 73.39 -17.84
N THR A 704 78.65 73.24 -18.95
CA THR A 704 78.38 74.32 -19.92
C THR A 704 76.89 74.40 -20.27
N GLN A 705 76.39 75.60 -20.56
CA GLN A 705 74.95 75.86 -20.67
C GLN A 705 74.33 75.47 -22.02
N ALA A 706 73.13 74.88 -21.94
CA ALA A 706 71.98 75.01 -22.84
C ALA A 706 71.96 74.34 -24.25
N ALA A 707 70.82 73.66 -24.48
CA ALA A 707 70.20 73.25 -25.75
C ALA A 707 70.83 72.08 -26.56
N GLY A 708 69.99 71.27 -27.21
CA GLY A 708 70.44 70.30 -28.24
C GLY A 708 70.01 68.82 -28.11
N ILE A 709 68.71 68.55 -28.13
CA ILE A 709 67.99 67.48 -28.88
C ILE A 709 68.76 66.24 -29.43
N LEU A 710 68.11 65.06 -29.29
CA LEU A 710 68.26 63.76 -30.02
C LEU A 710 69.39 62.75 -29.69
N ALA A 711 68.93 61.52 -29.40
CA ALA A 711 69.57 60.21 -29.64
C ALA A 711 70.94 59.90 -28.93
N THR A 712 71.46 58.67 -28.87
CA THR A 712 71.00 57.36 -29.40
C THR A 712 71.24 56.25 -28.36
N LEU A 713 70.45 55.17 -28.38
CA LEU A 713 70.71 53.94 -27.62
C LEU A 713 71.57 52.96 -28.44
N ALA A 714 72.69 52.50 -27.90
CA ALA A 714 73.44 51.36 -28.45
C ALA A 714 74.32 50.68 -27.37
N ALA A 715 74.60 49.38 -27.60
CA ALA A 715 75.65 48.57 -27.00
C ALA A 715 75.83 48.56 -25.45
N ARG A 716 75.37 47.48 -24.82
CA ARG A 716 76.36 46.57 -24.22
C ARG A 716 75.91 45.10 -24.26
N SER A 717 76.80 44.26 -24.78
CA SER A 717 76.62 42.85 -25.11
C SER A 717 76.70 41.92 -23.90
N ASN A 718 75.98 40.79 -24.03
CA ASN A 718 76.34 39.43 -23.61
C ASN A 718 77.48 39.25 -22.59
N SER A 719 77.17 38.59 -21.47
CA SER A 719 78.05 37.58 -20.89
C SER A 719 77.37 36.21 -21.02
N LYS A 720 78.15 35.16 -21.31
CA LYS A 720 77.67 33.78 -21.36
C LYS A 720 77.70 33.16 -19.96
N GLN A 721 76.78 32.26 -19.67
CA GLN A 721 76.99 31.23 -18.66
C GLN A 721 76.72 29.86 -19.30
N VAL A 722 77.45 28.84 -18.85
CA VAL A 722 77.63 27.57 -19.56
C VAL A 722 76.57 26.56 -19.13
N ASP A 723 75.89 25.96 -20.12
CA ASP A 723 75.07 24.76 -19.92
C ASP A 723 75.97 23.55 -19.59
N SER A 724 75.55 22.74 -18.62
CA SER A 724 76.15 21.43 -18.34
C SER A 724 75.19 20.33 -18.77
N GLU A 725 75.43 19.78 -19.96
CA GLU A 725 74.63 18.72 -20.55
C GLU A 725 74.88 17.38 -19.83
N VAL A 726 73.84 16.80 -19.22
CA VAL A 726 73.83 15.40 -18.78
C VAL A 726 72.61 14.72 -19.36
N ARG A 727 72.81 13.92 -20.42
CA ARG A 727 71.78 13.03 -20.96
C ARG A 727 71.62 11.82 -20.05
N TYR A 728 70.38 11.43 -19.79
CA TYR A 728 70.02 10.02 -19.76
C TYR A 728 68.79 9.82 -20.64
N THR A 729 68.83 8.78 -21.46
CA THR A 729 67.75 8.36 -22.35
C THR A 729 67.36 6.92 -22.05
N SER A 730 66.21 6.54 -22.60
CA SER A 730 65.80 5.17 -22.93
C SER A 730 64.87 4.42 -21.97
N THR A 731 63.66 4.19 -22.50
CA THR A 731 62.95 2.91 -22.57
C THR A 731 62.55 2.18 -21.28
N ALA A 732 61.23 2.12 -21.07
CA ALA A 732 60.55 0.86 -20.77
C ALA A 732 59.22 0.81 -21.54
N THR A 733 59.14 -0.04 -22.56
CA THR A 733 57.88 -0.42 -23.22
C THR A 733 57.48 -1.78 -22.66
N GLN A 734 56.22 -1.96 -22.27
CA GLN A 734 55.69 -3.30 -22.05
C GLN A 734 54.22 -3.38 -22.46
N GLU A 735 53.90 -4.42 -23.23
CA GLU A 735 52.57 -4.66 -23.79
C GLU A 735 51.64 -5.33 -22.78
N SER A 736 50.33 -5.11 -22.95
CA SER A 736 49.28 -6.06 -22.56
C SER A 736 48.07 -5.83 -23.46
N ALA A 737 47.62 -6.90 -24.13
CA ALA A 737 46.67 -6.80 -25.23
C ALA A 737 45.20 -6.82 -24.77
N PRO A 738 44.29 -6.12 -25.47
CA PRO A 738 42.85 -6.27 -25.25
C PRO A 738 42.34 -7.56 -25.90
N ILE A 739 41.59 -8.37 -25.14
CA ILE A 739 40.90 -9.55 -25.65
C ILE A 739 39.69 -9.11 -26.48
N LYS A 740 39.52 -9.67 -27.69
CA LYS A 740 38.32 -9.45 -28.52
C LYS A 740 37.11 -10.18 -27.92
N PRO A 741 35.91 -9.58 -27.90
CA PRO A 741 34.68 -10.34 -27.70
C PRO A 741 34.42 -11.25 -28.91
N SER A 742 33.95 -12.48 -28.68
CA SER A 742 33.47 -13.34 -29.75
C SER A 742 32.09 -12.88 -30.22
N ALA A 743 31.87 -12.83 -31.54
CA ALA A 743 30.52 -12.86 -32.07
C ALA A 743 29.89 -14.22 -31.76
N GLY A 744 28.59 -14.25 -31.46
CA GLY A 744 27.81 -15.46 -31.19
C GLY A 744 26.45 -15.37 -31.87
N THR A 745 26.29 -16.04 -33.00
CA THR A 745 25.04 -16.03 -33.79
C THR A 745 24.28 -17.32 -33.57
N ALA A 746 23.20 -17.24 -32.78
CA ALA A 746 22.11 -18.22 -32.71
C ALA A 746 20.85 -17.44 -32.29
N ALA A 747 19.87 -17.23 -33.17
CA ALA A 747 18.85 -18.19 -33.61
C ALA A 747 17.70 -18.32 -32.58
N ALA A 748 16.53 -17.76 -32.95
CA ALA A 748 15.25 -18.11 -32.32
C ALA A 748 14.88 -19.57 -32.68
N PRO A 749 13.98 -20.19 -31.90
CA PRO A 749 12.61 -20.22 -32.42
C PRO A 749 11.49 -20.07 -31.38
N VAL A 750 10.37 -19.50 -31.85
CA VAL A 750 8.97 -19.89 -31.59
C VAL A 750 8.65 -20.58 -30.25
N LEU A 751 7.97 -19.83 -29.37
CA LEU A 751 6.52 -20.03 -29.13
C LEU A 751 5.84 -18.69 -28.81
#